data_AF-A5FI73-F1
#
_entry.id   AF-A5FI73-F1
#
_cell.length_a   1.000
_cell.length_b   1.000
_cell.length_c   1.000
_cell.angle_alpha   90.00
_cell.angle_beta   90.00
_cell.angle_gamma   90.00
#
_symmetry.space_group_name_H-M   'P 1'
#
loop_
_entity.id
_entity.type
_entity.pdbx_description
1 polymer ?
#
loop_
_entity_poly.entity_id
_entity_poly.type
_entity_poly.pdbx_seq_one_letter_code
_entity_poly.pdbx_strand_id
1 'polypeptide(L)'
;MTTTAILKDGTPVRIHLFEKPAFDVEGFLVGFTLSSLNSEEYRYYQQSEFKREDRKKPNLSGYYDKKMFLKYIQNVEPVPTLDNLVKYNFKKVLATEGEEVTVTSIDFEEPYDYFYNEKKYTFNLQNTIDNRGVRNYLKPIVEDFRTVDHKINTDGANAVIVLNNQSGVPGGYFYKKNLGDFINSWSITNTQKTFIKKAMSLIIFKIREINRDIIPIIASNTHFFKKEQDVANGIIDYNDFTDLEKLLFNFKRTWGYYYNTPLDGFPRPYKDSFEALFSNSSTFEDYQSYLSSLQNFYQICYKTKNLSYYPADDKVEYLLKILSPSALNVIPYELIIKCIKQYLKFNLSQEDQRVLVKLVISINPSHANHFLDFLLEKENGAETNFQVIYDTLTDARLERYPFVNWFVDEQTNRKYFAFAIYELWKISKYNLDYIRAGTVIPHPWPYFKGVDPDNYFNINPQEFNKKNFLTFIPSSDQQIVTSQQRFESSINDKKIDITKIYKQDTYAGAFSQHKIGDEYFGSFHLYQQISFCGYESNLDLRIPKSATLPAFLFHFIEEYDRLADFDAGVALAANLTVDALLIYFTGGTSILKDLQYLKYTTKIGRALAGGIESTEAIEIWQGFRGAADIFTLTAGSLTQINEYLITTENNEAKRKILEGCQKIFISLTFLGVGLSLTAQAHAVSEAGKVLDLIEALPSGVAHGLAPEMINLLTTLKGNKNVTLTLFGNKLNALDLGDATNYIVLKYNSVFTDAQRLKFMTDFQHIGDLAFWRLLNNGKNASGIRDGSYLDNWILLSEKGLEEAKFTMYICNLTRTNDLIRYVDEPITKSIINTLSYERKLVFIDTFGNDLATFKNKPELINRWKRYYDELVLRQSFLNLEKDKTLILIDELGDLPNELFLGLKRNPSKLGEYANSDTIKRQFLRKNRDFWLANNYTYEYISSFKLEIDKVVKTYKNQLLSADIKTRLQALEKIKISEKFTLGDFIEKPMRVYLNNMILNNEDLMFSVDILFKKADGTPLVGKIHLDIDAIVVNKSINKIKMPYSAKLTPGETFETTKAKYNDAQKLEFLRNLPEDITQAKTFITQEGKKTWKDITMPQNFNQIHSIEVKYLDKSEKAKTMSLSNFKQMLKATPYSLSDFTEINPTTFNTTKEELLNSLYIRIITD
;
A
#
# COMPACT_ATOMS: atom_id res chain seq x y z
N MET A 1 15.05 28.47 -20.49
CA MET A 1 15.79 28.03 -19.29
C MET A 1 14.92 28.34 -18.09
N THR A 2 14.71 27.38 -17.19
CA THR A 2 13.92 27.58 -15.98
C THR A 2 14.64 28.56 -15.05
N THR A 3 14.00 29.67 -14.71
CA THR A 3 14.59 30.70 -13.83
C THR A 3 14.35 30.39 -12.35
N THR A 4 13.46 29.44 -12.07
CA THR A 4 12.94 29.12 -10.73
C THR A 4 12.89 27.60 -10.53
N ALA A 5 13.16 27.13 -9.31
CA ALA A 5 13.02 25.74 -8.86
C ALA A 5 12.33 25.67 -7.49
N ILE A 6 11.86 24.48 -7.10
CA ILE A 6 11.27 24.23 -5.79
C ILE A 6 12.20 23.31 -4.98
N LEU A 7 12.56 23.72 -3.76
CA LEU A 7 13.38 22.95 -2.84
C LEU A 7 12.58 21.79 -2.21
N LYS A 8 13.28 20.80 -1.68
CA LYS A 8 12.69 19.66 -0.93
C LYS A 8 11.78 20.02 0.25
N ASP A 9 11.88 21.23 0.80
CA ASP A 9 10.97 21.73 1.84
C ASP A 9 9.75 22.49 1.27
N GLY A 10 9.62 22.55 -0.06
CA GLY A 10 8.58 23.26 -0.79
C GLY A 10 8.87 24.73 -1.08
N THR A 11 10.02 25.27 -0.66
CA THR A 11 10.37 26.67 -0.87
C THR A 11 10.81 26.93 -2.32
N PRO A 12 10.24 27.92 -3.03
CA PRO A 12 10.69 28.27 -4.36
C PRO A 12 11.91 29.21 -4.34
N VAL A 13 12.87 28.95 -5.22
CA VAL A 13 14.12 29.70 -5.34
C VAL A 13 14.47 30.00 -6.78
N ARG A 14 15.09 31.16 -7.02
CA ARG A 14 15.66 31.52 -8.31
C ARG A 14 16.98 30.78 -8.51
N ILE A 15 17.13 30.16 -9.67
CA ILE A 15 18.29 29.33 -9.99
C ILE A 15 19.18 29.92 -11.10
N HIS A 16 18.98 31.20 -11.45
CA HIS A 16 19.77 31.90 -12.47
C HIS A 16 21.28 31.99 -12.16
N LEU A 17 21.66 31.83 -10.88
CA LEU A 17 23.05 31.80 -10.41
C LEU A 17 23.60 30.37 -10.25
N PHE A 18 22.77 29.36 -10.54
CA PHE A 18 23.11 27.96 -10.36
C PHE A 18 23.42 27.31 -11.71
N GLU A 19 24.60 26.72 -11.79
CA GLU A 19 24.97 25.86 -12.89
C GLU A 19 24.51 24.42 -12.62
N LYS A 20 24.11 23.72 -13.67
CA LYS A 20 23.75 22.28 -13.64
C LYS A 20 22.76 21.91 -12.50
N PRO A 21 21.58 22.55 -12.41
CA PRO A 21 20.58 22.16 -11.43
C PRO A 21 20.13 20.71 -11.67
N ALA A 22 20.07 19.92 -10.61
CA ALA A 22 19.66 18.53 -10.60
C ALA A 22 18.34 18.39 -9.85
N PHE A 23 17.41 17.61 -10.40
CA PHE A 23 16.07 17.42 -9.86
C PHE A 23 15.79 15.94 -9.58
N ASP A 24 14.94 15.66 -8.60
CA ASP A 24 14.44 14.30 -8.37
C ASP A 24 13.22 13.95 -9.24
N VAL A 25 12.67 12.75 -9.02
CA VAL A 25 11.54 12.22 -9.81
C VAL A 25 10.23 13.02 -9.63
N GLU A 26 10.10 13.78 -8.55
CA GLU A 26 8.94 14.65 -8.28
C GLU A 26 9.19 16.10 -8.72
N GLY A 27 10.39 16.40 -9.22
CA GLY A 27 10.79 17.73 -9.72
C GLY A 27 11.39 18.66 -8.67
N PHE A 28 11.71 18.18 -7.46
CA PHE A 28 12.40 18.98 -6.45
C PHE A 28 13.88 19.16 -6.79
N LEU A 29 14.42 20.35 -6.54
CA LEU A 29 15.86 20.59 -6.63
C LEU A 29 16.57 19.71 -5.58
N VAL A 30 17.58 18.96 -6.02
CA VAL A 30 18.38 18.10 -5.13
C VAL A 30 19.88 18.37 -5.22
N GLY A 31 20.32 19.16 -6.20
CA GLY A 31 21.70 19.63 -6.27
C GLY A 31 21.92 20.72 -7.30
N PHE A 32 23.03 21.44 -7.18
CA PHE A 32 23.44 22.51 -8.09
C PHE A 32 24.92 22.84 -7.88
N THR A 33 25.51 23.56 -8.84
CA THR A 33 26.86 24.10 -8.77
C THR A 33 26.82 25.62 -8.72
N LEU A 34 27.66 26.24 -7.89
CA LEU A 34 27.83 27.70 -7.86
C LEU A 34 28.98 28.13 -8.79
N SER A 35 28.71 29.13 -9.63
CA SER A 35 29.66 29.80 -10.52
C SER A 35 30.66 30.69 -9.76
N SER A 36 31.44 30.12 -8.84
CA SER A 36 32.54 30.84 -8.17
C SER A 36 33.90 30.35 -8.68
N LEU A 37 34.98 31.09 -8.38
CA LEU A 37 36.37 30.78 -8.76
C LEU A 37 36.79 29.32 -8.43
N ASN A 38 36.11 28.64 -7.50
CA ASN A 38 36.42 27.29 -7.05
C ASN A 38 35.34 26.22 -7.33
N SER A 39 34.25 26.56 -8.03
CA SER A 39 33.11 25.67 -8.35
C SER A 39 32.68 24.77 -7.17
N GLU A 40 31.76 25.29 -6.36
CA GLU A 40 31.20 24.58 -5.20
C GLU A 40 29.93 23.82 -5.60
N GLU A 41 29.91 22.50 -5.35
CA GLU A 41 28.79 21.62 -5.68
C GLU A 41 27.98 21.33 -4.41
N TYR A 42 26.71 21.73 -4.39
CA TYR A 42 25.79 21.50 -3.29
C TYR A 42 24.82 20.37 -3.60
N ARG A 43 24.55 19.52 -2.61
CA ARG A 43 23.58 18.42 -2.70
C ARG A 43 22.69 18.39 -1.48
N TYR A 44 21.42 18.05 -1.68
CA TYR A 44 20.49 17.78 -0.60
C TYR A 44 20.79 16.43 0.06
N TYR A 45 20.96 16.45 1.37
CA TYR A 45 21.14 15.26 2.20
C TYR A 45 20.01 15.14 3.21
N GLN A 46 19.48 13.93 3.37
CA GLN A 46 18.48 13.60 4.37
C GLN A 46 19.13 13.22 5.71
N GLN A 47 18.40 13.38 6.81
CA GLN A 47 18.86 13.02 8.15
C GLN A 47 19.37 11.57 8.27
N SER A 48 18.79 10.62 7.51
CA SER A 48 19.23 9.22 7.47
C SER A 48 20.62 9.01 6.85
N GLU A 49 21.13 9.97 6.10
CA GLU A 49 22.43 9.89 5.41
C GLU A 49 23.61 10.30 6.30
N PHE A 50 23.35 10.95 7.44
CA PHE A 50 24.36 11.36 8.42
C PHE A 50 24.86 10.17 9.27
N LYS A 51 25.98 10.34 9.97
CA LYS A 51 26.52 9.36 10.93
C LYS A 51 25.48 9.04 12.00
N ARG A 52 25.39 7.78 12.43
CA ARG A 52 24.34 7.28 13.34
C ARG A 52 24.24 8.09 14.64
N GLU A 53 25.38 8.50 15.19
CA GLU A 53 25.46 9.35 16.39
C GLU A 53 24.84 10.74 16.21
N ASP A 54 25.01 11.35 15.03
CA ASP A 54 24.56 12.70 14.74
C ASP A 54 23.06 12.78 14.44
N ARG A 55 22.43 11.67 13.99
CA ARG A 55 21.01 11.63 13.58
C ARG A 55 20.03 12.05 14.69
N LYS A 56 20.46 12.16 15.94
CA LYS A 56 19.63 12.65 17.05
C LYS A 56 19.43 14.17 17.00
N LYS A 57 20.28 14.91 16.30
CA LYS A 57 20.12 16.37 16.17
C LYS A 57 18.92 16.68 15.24
N PRO A 58 18.01 17.57 15.65
CA PRO A 58 16.89 17.98 14.81
C PRO A 58 17.39 18.83 13.63
N ASN A 59 16.61 18.87 12.55
CA ASN A 59 16.86 19.74 11.39
C ASN A 59 18.23 19.49 10.72
N LEU A 60 18.64 18.23 10.50
CA LEU A 60 19.84 17.92 9.74
C LEU A 60 19.64 17.93 8.24
N SER A 61 18.43 17.63 7.75
CA SER A 61 18.18 17.60 6.31
C SER A 61 18.38 18.98 5.67
N GLY A 62 19.05 19.04 4.51
CA GLY A 62 19.38 20.30 3.85
C GLY A 62 20.44 20.16 2.77
N TYR A 63 20.85 21.29 2.18
CA TYR A 63 21.84 21.33 1.10
C TYR A 63 23.22 21.64 1.67
N TYR A 64 24.14 20.71 1.50
CA TYR A 64 25.52 20.83 1.99
C TYR A 64 26.50 20.76 0.84
N ASP A 65 27.67 21.37 1.02
CA ASP A 65 28.78 21.20 0.07
C ASP A 65 29.13 19.71 0.01
N LYS A 66 29.06 19.15 -1.20
CA LYS A 66 29.21 17.73 -1.46
C LYS A 66 30.60 17.22 -1.07
N LYS A 67 31.66 18.02 -1.28
CA LYS A 67 33.04 17.63 -0.95
C LYS A 67 33.25 17.59 0.57
N MET A 68 32.75 18.58 1.29
CA MET A 68 32.81 18.65 2.75
C MET A 68 31.97 17.55 3.40
N PHE A 69 30.76 17.32 2.91
CA PHE A 69 29.92 16.22 3.39
C PHE A 69 30.58 14.85 3.14
N LEU A 70 31.21 14.67 1.98
CA LEU A 70 31.95 13.45 1.66
C LEU A 70 33.10 13.20 2.63
N LYS A 71 33.92 14.23 2.92
CA LYS A 71 35.01 14.13 3.92
C LYS A 71 34.48 13.76 5.31
N TYR A 72 33.35 14.35 5.72
CA TYR A 72 32.68 14.04 6.98
C TYR A 72 32.25 12.57 7.05
N ILE A 73 31.52 12.08 6.04
CA ILE A 73 30.94 10.73 6.08
C ILE A 73 32.01 9.65 5.90
N GLN A 74 33.07 9.92 5.13
CA GLN A 74 34.21 9.02 4.91
C GLN A 74 35.26 9.07 6.03
N ASN A 75 35.15 10.01 6.98
CA ASN A 75 36.12 10.17 8.06
C ASN A 75 37.56 10.40 7.54
N VAL A 76 37.71 11.30 6.56
CA VAL A 76 39.01 11.66 5.94
C VAL A 76 39.65 12.83 6.69
N GLU A 77 40.91 12.69 7.10
CA GLU A 77 41.62 13.71 7.88
C GLU A 77 42.00 14.96 7.04
N PRO A 78 41.88 16.18 7.59
CA PRO A 78 41.26 16.49 8.89
C PRO A 78 39.75 16.23 8.84
N VAL A 79 39.23 15.40 9.74
CA VAL A 79 37.83 14.98 9.74
C VAL A 79 36.93 16.19 10.05
N PRO A 80 36.07 16.64 9.11
CA PRO A 80 35.11 17.67 9.42
C PRO A 80 34.15 17.15 10.50
N THR A 81 33.98 17.91 11.56
CA THR A 81 32.89 17.71 12.53
C THR A 81 31.56 18.11 11.90
N LEU A 82 30.45 17.72 12.51
CA LEU A 82 29.13 18.14 12.05
C LEU A 82 29.00 19.68 12.02
N ASP A 83 29.67 20.38 12.95
CA ASP A 83 29.64 21.85 13.01
C ASP A 83 30.41 22.49 11.84
N ASN A 84 31.28 21.74 11.15
CA ASN A 84 31.93 22.18 9.92
C ASN A 84 31.01 22.07 8.68
N LEU A 85 29.90 21.33 8.77
CA LEU A 85 28.95 21.18 7.67
C LEU A 85 27.94 22.33 7.70
N VAL A 86 28.16 23.34 6.87
CA VAL A 86 27.28 24.51 6.77
C VAL A 86 26.23 24.28 5.69
N LYS A 87 24.94 24.43 6.05
CA LYS A 87 23.84 24.42 5.09
C LYS A 87 23.91 25.65 4.17
N TYR A 88 23.66 25.44 2.88
CA TYR A 88 23.48 26.55 1.97
C TYR A 88 22.26 27.39 2.37
N ASN A 89 22.44 28.71 2.35
CA ASN A 89 21.40 29.66 2.75
C ASN A 89 20.74 30.30 1.54
N PHE A 90 19.50 29.88 1.25
CA PHE A 90 18.73 30.37 0.11
C PHE A 90 18.11 31.76 0.28
N LYS A 91 18.27 32.44 1.43
CA LYS A 91 17.61 33.74 1.70
C LYS A 91 17.82 34.80 0.61
N LYS A 92 18.99 34.80 -0.05
CA LYS A 92 19.33 35.78 -1.11
C LYS A 92 18.75 35.44 -2.49
N VAL A 93 18.26 34.22 -2.67
CA VAL A 93 17.77 33.69 -3.95
C VAL A 93 16.33 33.18 -3.83
N LEU A 94 15.60 33.57 -2.78
CA LEU A 94 14.17 33.28 -2.70
C LEU A 94 13.45 33.88 -3.91
N ALA A 95 12.58 33.09 -4.52
CA ALA A 95 11.73 33.57 -5.60
C ALA A 95 10.66 34.52 -5.06
N THR A 96 10.13 35.36 -5.93
CA THR A 96 9.02 36.27 -5.59
C THR A 96 7.73 35.84 -6.26
N GLU A 97 6.62 36.37 -5.77
CA GLU A 97 5.30 36.18 -6.40
C GLU A 97 5.32 36.49 -7.89
N GLY A 98 4.51 35.75 -8.65
CA GLY A 98 4.26 36.01 -10.07
C GLY A 98 5.36 35.51 -11.00
N GLU A 99 6.51 35.10 -10.47
CA GLU A 99 7.54 34.44 -11.27
C GLU A 99 7.05 33.09 -11.78
N GLU A 100 7.33 32.80 -13.05
CA GLU A 100 7.00 31.52 -13.64
C GLU A 100 7.96 30.43 -13.13
N VAL A 101 7.40 29.25 -12.87
CA VAL A 101 8.16 28.04 -12.57
C VAL A 101 7.70 26.92 -13.50
N THR A 102 8.67 26.19 -14.06
CA THR A 102 8.41 24.95 -14.78
C THR A 102 8.90 23.78 -13.95
N VAL A 103 7.99 22.93 -13.51
CA VAL A 103 8.28 21.70 -12.78
C VAL A 103 8.19 20.54 -13.77
N THR A 104 9.26 19.75 -13.88
CA THR A 104 9.24 18.49 -14.63
C THR A 104 9.30 17.35 -13.63
N SER A 105 8.23 16.55 -13.55
CA SER A 105 8.18 15.31 -12.78
C SER A 105 8.15 14.11 -13.73
N ILE A 106 8.32 12.92 -13.17
CA ILE A 106 8.29 11.67 -13.94
C ILE A 106 6.89 11.06 -13.89
N ASP A 107 6.42 10.58 -15.04
CA ASP A 107 5.17 9.84 -15.18
C ASP A 107 5.43 8.37 -15.49
N PHE A 108 4.81 7.50 -14.69
CA PHE A 108 4.95 6.05 -14.74
C PHE A 108 3.73 5.35 -15.33
N GLU A 109 2.68 6.10 -15.72
CA GLU A 109 1.48 5.54 -16.34
C GLU A 109 1.73 5.07 -17.79
N GLU A 110 0.69 4.54 -18.43
CA GLU A 110 0.70 4.09 -19.83
C GLU A 110 1.11 5.25 -20.78
N PRO A 111 1.87 5.02 -21.87
CA PRO A 111 2.35 3.73 -22.42
C PRO A 111 3.53 3.10 -21.67
N TYR A 112 3.57 1.76 -21.65
CA TYR A 112 4.65 0.98 -21.01
C TYR A 112 5.83 0.69 -21.93
N ASP A 113 5.84 1.23 -23.15
CA ASP A 113 6.94 1.05 -24.12
C ASP A 113 8.23 1.74 -23.67
N TYR A 114 8.11 2.74 -22.81
CA TYR A 114 9.23 3.50 -22.25
C TYR A 114 9.22 3.38 -20.73
N PHE A 115 10.41 3.32 -20.12
CA PHE A 115 10.53 3.23 -18.67
C PHE A 115 9.98 4.48 -17.97
N TYR A 116 10.03 5.65 -18.61
CA TYR A 116 9.38 6.84 -18.07
C TYR A 116 8.93 7.81 -19.14
N ASN A 117 7.92 8.61 -18.80
CA ASN A 117 7.51 9.80 -19.53
C ASN A 117 7.80 11.04 -18.66
N GLU A 118 7.95 12.20 -19.28
CA GLU A 118 8.08 13.46 -18.55
C GLU A 118 6.71 14.11 -18.41
N LYS A 119 6.40 14.64 -17.22
CA LYS A 119 5.19 15.42 -16.95
C LYS A 119 5.60 16.82 -16.55
N LYS A 120 5.32 17.79 -17.44
CA LYS A 120 5.72 19.19 -17.28
C LYS A 120 4.54 20.03 -16.83
N TYR A 121 4.75 20.80 -15.78
CA TYR A 121 3.81 21.79 -15.25
C TYR A 121 4.46 23.16 -15.35
N THR A 122 3.76 24.12 -15.94
CA THR A 122 4.18 25.53 -15.94
C THR A 122 3.12 26.36 -15.23
N PHE A 123 3.51 27.11 -14.21
CA PHE A 123 2.61 27.98 -13.45
C PHE A 123 3.36 29.13 -12.80
N ASN A 124 2.63 30.17 -12.40
CA ASN A 124 3.20 31.31 -11.67
C ASN A 124 3.16 31.07 -10.16
N LEU A 125 4.21 31.50 -9.46
CA LEU A 125 4.30 31.44 -8.01
C LEU A 125 3.22 32.30 -7.34
N GLN A 126 2.58 31.75 -6.31
CA GLN A 126 1.48 32.37 -5.57
C GLN A 126 1.96 32.86 -4.21
N ASN A 127 1.31 33.89 -3.65
CA ASN A 127 1.54 34.28 -2.27
C ASN A 127 1.01 33.26 -1.26
N THR A 128 1.58 33.28 -0.06
CA THR A 128 0.97 32.70 1.13
C THR A 128 -0.38 33.37 1.42
N ILE A 129 -1.26 32.68 2.14
CA ILE A 129 -2.61 33.19 2.49
C ILE A 129 -2.54 34.52 3.27
N ASP A 130 -1.47 34.73 4.02
CA ASP A 130 -1.22 35.96 4.79
C ASP A 130 -0.46 37.05 4.02
N ASN A 131 -0.14 36.84 2.73
CA ASN A 131 0.67 37.72 1.88
C ASN A 131 2.06 38.08 2.44
N ARG A 132 2.61 37.26 3.35
CA ARG A 132 3.94 37.51 3.97
C ARG A 132 5.10 36.82 3.25
N GLY A 133 4.84 36.14 2.13
CA GLY A 133 5.87 35.53 1.30
C GLY A 133 5.27 34.67 0.19
N VAL A 134 6.13 33.95 -0.52
CA VAL A 134 5.69 32.99 -1.54
C VAL A 134 5.20 31.71 -0.86
N ARG A 135 4.10 31.16 -1.39
CA ARG A 135 3.48 29.90 -0.95
C ARG A 135 4.52 28.78 -0.89
N ASN A 136 4.39 27.92 0.11
CA ASN A 136 5.12 26.66 0.17
C ASN A 136 4.42 25.61 -0.71
N TYR A 137 5.20 24.95 -1.57
CA TYR A 137 4.71 23.99 -2.56
C TYR A 137 4.91 22.53 -2.15
N LEU A 138 5.19 22.23 -0.89
CA LEU A 138 5.28 20.86 -0.39
C LEU A 138 3.88 20.27 -0.19
N LYS A 139 3.59 19.13 -0.82
CA LYS A 139 2.34 18.38 -0.66
C LYS A 139 2.63 16.95 -0.18
N PRO A 140 2.10 16.50 0.97
CA PRO A 140 2.29 15.12 1.40
C PRO A 140 1.57 14.15 0.46
N ILE A 141 2.22 13.02 0.17
CA ILE A 141 1.63 11.83 -0.43
C ILE A 141 1.14 10.97 0.73
N VAL A 142 -0.17 10.68 0.77
CA VAL A 142 -0.81 9.94 1.85
C VAL A 142 -1.30 8.60 1.32
N GLU A 143 -0.79 7.51 1.90
CA GLU A 143 -1.24 6.13 1.67
C GLU A 143 -1.67 5.56 3.03
N ASP A 144 -2.83 4.91 3.10
CA ASP A 144 -3.40 4.34 4.34
C ASP A 144 -3.34 5.29 5.56
N PHE A 145 -3.67 6.56 5.33
CA PHE A 145 -3.65 7.64 6.34
C PHE A 145 -2.26 7.98 6.92
N ARG A 146 -1.17 7.50 6.30
CA ARG A 146 0.21 7.84 6.64
C ARG A 146 0.84 8.64 5.51
N THR A 147 1.59 9.69 5.85
CA THR A 147 2.43 10.38 4.88
C THR A 147 3.62 9.47 4.53
N VAL A 148 3.62 8.94 3.32
CA VAL A 148 4.68 8.04 2.83
C VAL A 148 5.79 8.79 2.11
N ASP A 149 5.47 9.93 1.48
CA ASP A 149 6.44 10.80 0.80
C ASP A 149 5.85 12.20 0.59
N HIS A 150 6.54 13.08 -0.14
CA HIS A 150 6.06 14.40 -0.55
C HIS A 150 6.25 14.62 -2.05
N LYS A 151 5.34 15.38 -2.66
CA LYS A 151 5.41 15.85 -4.04
C LYS A 151 5.25 17.36 -4.13
N ILE A 152 5.56 17.93 -5.28
CA ILE A 152 5.30 19.34 -5.54
C ILE A 152 3.79 19.55 -5.70
N ASN A 153 3.26 20.56 -5.03
CA ASN A 153 1.87 20.98 -5.17
C ASN A 153 1.67 21.70 -6.51
N THR A 154 1.24 20.96 -7.52
CA THR A 154 0.92 21.51 -8.85
C THR A 154 -0.59 21.67 -9.07
N ASP A 155 -1.39 21.70 -7.99
CA ASP A 155 -2.85 21.78 -8.08
C ASP A 155 -3.29 23.02 -8.88
N GLY A 156 -4.04 22.81 -9.96
CA GLY A 156 -4.50 23.88 -10.86
C GLY A 156 -3.57 24.19 -12.04
N ALA A 157 -2.40 23.55 -12.13
CA ALA A 157 -1.54 23.62 -13.31
C ALA A 157 -1.85 22.48 -14.30
N ASN A 158 -1.99 22.80 -15.58
CA ASN A 158 -2.16 21.78 -16.62
C ASN A 158 -0.84 21.05 -16.87
N ALA A 159 -0.88 19.72 -16.82
CA ALA A 159 0.27 18.88 -17.14
C ALA A 159 0.39 18.65 -18.65
N VAL A 160 1.59 18.78 -19.18
CA VAL A 160 1.94 18.33 -20.54
C VAL A 160 2.78 17.06 -20.40
N ILE A 161 2.27 15.93 -20.93
CA ILE A 161 3.01 14.67 -20.97
C ILE A 161 3.87 14.67 -22.23
N VAL A 162 5.17 14.45 -22.06
CA VAL A 162 6.15 14.30 -23.13
C VAL A 162 6.67 12.88 -23.09
N LEU A 163 6.35 12.10 -24.13
CA LEU A 163 6.86 10.75 -24.28
C LEU A 163 8.38 10.80 -24.47
N ASN A 164 9.11 10.08 -23.62
CA ASN A 164 10.57 10.12 -23.63
C ASN A 164 11.12 8.83 -24.26
N ASN A 165 11.27 8.85 -25.60
CA ASN A 165 11.85 7.70 -26.29
C ASN A 165 13.35 7.58 -25.98
N GLN A 166 13.66 6.67 -25.08
CA GLN A 166 15.00 6.35 -24.61
C GLN A 166 15.47 4.98 -25.15
N SER A 167 14.84 4.44 -26.19
CA SER A 167 15.19 3.13 -26.76
C SER A 167 16.65 3.06 -27.25
N GLY A 168 17.22 4.18 -27.69
CA GLY A 168 18.62 4.32 -28.12
C GLY A 168 19.62 4.68 -27.01
N VAL A 169 19.31 4.43 -25.75
CA VAL A 169 20.25 4.61 -24.62
C VAL A 169 20.32 3.36 -23.74
N PRO A 170 21.38 3.18 -22.91
CA PRO A 170 21.55 1.97 -22.10
C PRO A 170 20.32 1.60 -21.27
N GLY A 171 19.70 2.61 -20.64
CA GLY A 171 18.52 2.42 -19.81
C GLY A 171 17.29 1.92 -20.57
N GLY A 172 17.08 2.35 -21.82
CA GLY A 172 15.96 1.87 -22.62
C GLY A 172 16.17 0.44 -23.09
N TYR A 173 17.39 0.08 -23.45
CA TYR A 173 17.73 -1.30 -23.83
C TYR A 173 17.61 -2.25 -22.62
N PHE A 174 18.09 -1.81 -21.45
CA PHE A 174 17.90 -2.54 -20.19
C PHE A 174 16.42 -2.73 -19.86
N TYR A 175 15.61 -1.66 -19.95
CA TYR A 175 14.17 -1.71 -19.69
C TYR A 175 13.46 -2.69 -20.60
N LYS A 176 13.72 -2.60 -21.91
CA LYS A 176 13.09 -3.44 -22.93
C LYS A 176 13.24 -4.91 -22.58
N LYS A 177 14.47 -5.35 -22.30
CA LYS A 177 14.80 -6.74 -22.02
C LYS A 177 14.30 -7.26 -20.67
N ASN A 178 14.20 -6.38 -19.68
CA ASN A 178 13.89 -6.76 -18.29
C ASN A 178 12.45 -6.46 -17.86
N LEU A 179 11.64 -5.79 -18.69
CA LEU A 179 10.25 -5.49 -18.37
C LEU A 179 9.42 -5.14 -19.62
N GLY A 180 9.93 -4.23 -20.46
CA GLY A 180 9.17 -3.62 -21.56
C GLY A 180 8.59 -4.61 -22.57
N ASP A 181 9.33 -5.68 -22.90
CA ASP A 181 8.92 -6.67 -23.91
C ASP A 181 7.74 -7.56 -23.45
N PHE A 182 7.48 -7.68 -22.14
CA PHE A 182 6.49 -8.62 -21.60
C PHE A 182 5.50 -8.03 -20.59
N ILE A 183 5.69 -6.81 -20.09
CA ILE A 183 4.75 -6.19 -19.13
C ILE A 183 3.31 -6.07 -19.69
N ASN A 184 3.18 -5.85 -21.00
CA ASN A 184 1.88 -5.76 -21.65
C ASN A 184 1.14 -7.10 -21.68
N SER A 185 1.85 -8.23 -21.71
CA SER A 185 1.23 -9.57 -21.72
C SER A 185 0.81 -10.06 -20.33
N TRP A 186 1.14 -9.33 -19.25
CA TRP A 186 0.75 -9.71 -17.90
C TRP A 186 -0.72 -9.44 -17.61
N SER A 187 -1.42 -10.43 -17.05
CA SER A 187 -2.81 -10.38 -16.60
C SER A 187 -2.99 -9.70 -15.23
N ILE A 188 -2.30 -8.59 -15.00
CA ILE A 188 -2.35 -7.79 -13.76
C ILE A 188 -2.92 -6.40 -14.03
N THR A 189 -3.36 -5.70 -12.98
CA THR A 189 -3.98 -4.37 -13.10
C THR A 189 -2.99 -3.30 -13.61
N ASN A 190 -3.48 -2.26 -14.29
CA ASN A 190 -2.64 -1.13 -14.73
C ASN A 190 -1.94 -0.42 -13.55
N THR A 191 -2.59 -0.38 -12.39
CA THR A 191 -1.98 0.14 -11.16
C THR A 191 -0.75 -0.68 -10.75
N GLN A 192 -0.83 -2.01 -10.78
CA GLN A 192 0.32 -2.87 -10.49
C GLN A 192 1.43 -2.72 -11.55
N LYS A 193 1.07 -2.63 -12.84
CA LYS A 193 2.02 -2.34 -13.92
C LYS A 193 2.75 -1.01 -13.69
N THR A 194 2.03 0.01 -13.23
CA THR A 194 2.58 1.33 -12.89
C THR A 194 3.58 1.24 -11.73
N PHE A 195 3.28 0.48 -10.67
CA PHE A 195 4.21 0.27 -9.56
C PHE A 195 5.50 -0.46 -9.99
N ILE A 196 5.36 -1.50 -10.82
CA ILE A 196 6.50 -2.27 -11.32
C ILE A 196 7.35 -1.41 -12.28
N LYS A 197 6.72 -0.64 -13.18
CA LYS A 197 7.40 0.35 -14.04
C LYS A 197 8.13 1.40 -13.20
N LYS A 198 7.52 1.92 -12.13
CA LYS A 198 8.18 2.85 -11.20
C LYS A 198 9.43 2.23 -10.58
N ALA A 199 9.34 1.01 -10.05
CA ALA A 199 10.50 0.31 -9.47
C ALA A 199 11.62 0.11 -10.51
N MET A 200 11.28 -0.35 -11.71
CA MET A 200 12.23 -0.53 -12.81
C MET A 200 12.91 0.79 -13.24
N SER A 201 12.16 1.88 -13.30
CA SER A 201 12.72 3.18 -13.65
C SER A 201 13.67 3.72 -12.59
N LEU A 202 13.35 3.51 -11.31
CA LEU A 202 14.26 3.83 -10.21
C LEU A 202 15.52 2.96 -10.24
N ILE A 203 15.43 1.68 -10.62
CA ILE A 203 16.58 0.80 -10.88
C ILE A 203 17.48 1.43 -11.95
N ILE A 204 16.90 1.81 -13.10
CA ILE A 204 17.65 2.41 -14.22
C ILE A 204 18.32 3.72 -13.79
N PHE A 205 17.63 4.58 -13.04
CA PHE A 205 18.23 5.82 -12.52
C PHE A 205 19.37 5.53 -11.54
N LYS A 206 19.21 4.54 -10.66
CA LYS A 206 20.28 4.16 -9.73
C LYS A 206 21.50 3.57 -10.45
N ILE A 207 21.28 2.75 -11.47
CA ILE A 207 22.34 2.24 -12.37
C ILE A 207 23.10 3.40 -13.02
N ARG A 208 22.39 4.41 -13.53
CA ARG A 208 23.01 5.62 -14.11
C ARG A 208 23.85 6.38 -13.08
N GLU A 209 23.35 6.55 -11.85
CA GLU A 209 24.09 7.17 -10.76
C GLU A 209 25.35 6.39 -10.39
N ILE A 210 25.25 5.06 -10.26
CA ILE A 210 26.40 4.18 -10.00
C ILE A 210 27.44 4.30 -11.11
N ASN A 211 27.03 4.25 -12.38
CA ASN A 211 27.95 4.39 -13.52
C ASN A 211 28.62 5.76 -13.57
N ARG A 212 27.94 6.83 -13.15
CA ARG A 212 28.49 8.20 -13.13
C ARG A 212 29.42 8.43 -11.94
N ASP A 213 29.02 8.01 -10.74
CA ASP A 213 29.68 8.42 -9.49
C ASP A 213 30.62 7.35 -8.94
N ILE A 214 30.24 6.06 -9.05
CA ILE A 214 30.91 4.96 -8.34
C ILE A 214 31.87 4.20 -9.26
N ILE A 215 31.47 3.87 -10.49
CA ILE A 215 32.34 3.15 -11.43
C ILE A 215 33.67 3.90 -11.66
N PRO A 216 33.71 5.24 -11.80
CA PRO A 216 34.98 5.95 -11.91
C PRO A 216 35.86 5.89 -10.66
N ILE A 217 35.25 5.87 -9.47
CA ILE A 217 35.98 5.69 -8.20
C ILE A 217 36.61 4.30 -8.16
N ILE A 218 35.85 3.27 -8.52
CA ILE A 218 36.36 1.89 -8.53
C ILE A 218 37.45 1.72 -9.61
N ALA A 219 37.17 2.17 -10.84
CA ALA A 219 38.07 2.08 -12.00
C ALA A 219 39.29 2.99 -11.90
N SER A 220 39.41 3.83 -10.86
CA SER A 220 40.61 4.63 -10.64
C SER A 220 41.86 3.74 -10.59
N ASN A 221 42.95 4.20 -11.20
CA ASN A 221 44.19 3.43 -11.40
C ASN A 221 44.05 2.20 -12.34
N THR A 222 43.02 2.13 -13.18
CA THR A 222 42.87 1.11 -14.25
C THR A 222 42.85 1.75 -15.65
N HIS A 223 42.81 0.94 -16.71
CA HIS A 223 42.62 1.39 -18.09
C HIS A 223 41.23 1.08 -18.63
N PHE A 224 40.27 0.77 -17.74
CA PHE A 224 38.92 0.33 -18.07
C PHE A 224 38.24 1.16 -19.17
N PHE A 225 38.09 2.47 -18.93
CA PHE A 225 37.39 3.38 -19.86
C PHE A 225 38.09 3.55 -21.21
N LYS A 226 39.39 3.24 -21.31
CA LYS A 226 40.12 3.29 -22.59
C LYS A 226 39.87 2.05 -23.44
N LYS A 227 39.58 0.90 -22.82
CA LYS A 227 39.48 -0.41 -23.48
C LYS A 227 38.03 -0.90 -23.65
N GLU A 228 37.09 -0.42 -22.83
CA GLU A 228 35.74 -1.02 -22.73
C GLU A 228 34.95 -1.09 -24.04
N GLN A 229 35.07 -0.08 -24.90
CA GLN A 229 34.38 -0.10 -26.18
C GLN A 229 35.03 -1.06 -27.18
N ASP A 230 36.37 -1.16 -27.16
CA ASP A 230 37.12 -2.05 -28.04
C ASP A 230 36.89 -3.51 -27.68
N VAL A 231 36.85 -3.84 -26.38
CA VAL A 231 36.46 -5.18 -25.90
C VAL A 231 35.00 -5.48 -26.25
N ALA A 232 34.07 -4.54 -26.03
CA ALA A 232 32.68 -4.72 -26.42
C ALA A 232 32.51 -4.92 -27.95
N ASN A 233 33.39 -4.33 -28.76
CA ASN A 233 33.43 -4.50 -30.20
C ASN A 233 34.14 -5.79 -30.66
N GLY A 234 34.78 -6.54 -29.75
CA GLY A 234 35.60 -7.71 -30.09
C GLY A 234 36.93 -7.35 -30.76
N ILE A 235 37.40 -6.10 -30.64
CA ILE A 235 38.69 -5.62 -31.18
C ILE A 235 39.84 -6.03 -30.25
N ILE A 236 39.59 -5.99 -28.95
CA ILE A 236 40.52 -6.41 -27.89
C ILE A 236 39.91 -7.65 -27.21
N ASP A 237 40.74 -8.63 -26.82
CA ASP A 237 40.25 -9.82 -26.14
C ASP A 237 39.71 -9.45 -24.75
N TYR A 238 38.58 -10.03 -24.34
CA TYR A 238 38.05 -9.88 -22.99
C TYR A 238 39.06 -10.29 -21.91
N ASN A 239 39.96 -11.21 -22.23
CA ASN A 239 41.03 -11.67 -21.35
C ASN A 239 42.12 -10.62 -21.11
N ASP A 240 42.20 -9.57 -21.94
CA ASP A 240 43.14 -8.44 -21.76
C ASP A 240 42.70 -7.45 -20.68
N PHE A 241 41.53 -7.67 -20.08
CA PHE A 241 41.09 -6.99 -18.87
C PHE A 241 41.69 -7.62 -17.61
N THR A 242 42.09 -6.76 -16.69
CA THR A 242 42.30 -7.17 -15.28
C THR A 242 40.98 -7.66 -14.67
N ASP A 243 41.06 -8.41 -13.57
CA ASP A 243 39.87 -8.93 -12.91
C ASP A 243 38.87 -7.83 -12.48
N LEU A 244 39.39 -6.69 -12.02
CA LEU A 244 38.58 -5.52 -11.71
C LEU A 244 37.89 -4.96 -12.96
N GLU A 245 38.60 -4.87 -14.08
CA GLU A 245 38.05 -4.39 -15.35
C GLU A 245 37.00 -5.35 -15.91
N LYS A 246 37.20 -6.67 -15.80
CA LYS A 246 36.22 -7.71 -16.15
C LYS A 246 34.93 -7.59 -15.35
N LEU A 247 35.06 -7.35 -14.04
CA LEU A 247 33.92 -7.13 -13.14
C LEU A 247 33.10 -5.90 -13.57
N LEU A 248 33.76 -4.76 -13.77
CA LEU A 248 33.10 -3.52 -14.19
C LEU A 248 32.48 -3.64 -15.59
N PHE A 249 33.17 -4.34 -16.50
CA PHE A 249 32.65 -4.62 -17.84
C PHE A 249 31.34 -5.38 -17.79
N ASN A 250 31.27 -6.46 -16.99
CA ASN A 250 30.07 -7.28 -16.89
C ASN A 250 28.88 -6.54 -16.26
N PHE A 251 29.11 -5.69 -15.25
CA PHE A 251 28.06 -4.81 -14.75
C PHE A 251 27.51 -3.90 -15.84
N LYS A 252 28.39 -3.19 -16.57
CA LYS A 252 27.95 -2.32 -17.66
C LYS A 252 27.27 -3.08 -18.79
N ARG A 253 27.72 -4.31 -19.10
CA ARG A 253 27.09 -5.18 -20.10
C ARG A 253 25.66 -5.56 -19.72
N THR A 254 25.45 -6.08 -18.51
CA THR A 254 24.11 -6.45 -18.02
C THR A 254 23.19 -5.24 -17.85
N TRP A 255 23.74 -4.06 -17.60
CA TRP A 255 22.99 -2.78 -17.56
C TRP A 255 22.74 -2.18 -18.95
N GLY A 256 23.07 -2.89 -20.01
CA GLY A 256 22.79 -2.48 -21.38
C GLY A 256 23.67 -1.35 -21.91
N TYR A 257 24.86 -1.09 -21.35
CA TYR A 257 25.76 -0.02 -21.85
C TYR A 257 26.43 -0.34 -23.20
N TYR A 258 26.30 -1.57 -23.69
CA TYR A 258 26.85 -2.02 -24.97
C TYR A 258 25.71 -2.47 -25.91
N TYR A 259 24.86 -1.51 -26.31
CA TYR A 259 23.54 -1.76 -26.92
C TYR A 259 23.43 -1.40 -28.42
N ASN A 260 24.45 -0.76 -29.00
CA ASN A 260 24.43 -0.35 -30.42
C ASN A 260 24.74 -1.54 -31.35
N THR A 261 23.79 -1.95 -32.19
CA THR A 261 23.99 -2.67 -33.47
C THR A 261 23.43 -1.80 -34.61
N PRO A 262 24.14 -1.61 -35.75
CA PRO A 262 24.58 -2.71 -36.63
C PRO A 262 25.99 -2.53 -37.27
N LEU A 263 26.57 -3.63 -37.76
CA LEU A 263 27.43 -3.70 -38.96
C LEU A 263 27.25 -5.13 -39.46
N ASP A 264 26.72 -5.28 -40.66
CA ASP A 264 26.51 -6.59 -41.26
C ASP A 264 27.85 -7.34 -41.37
N GLY A 265 27.88 -8.59 -40.89
CA GLY A 265 28.94 -9.55 -41.20
C GLY A 265 30.00 -9.83 -40.12
N PHE A 266 29.97 -9.20 -38.94
CA PHE A 266 30.90 -9.53 -37.85
C PHE A 266 30.16 -9.90 -36.55
N PRO A 267 30.31 -11.14 -36.01
CA PRO A 267 29.75 -11.49 -34.71
C PRO A 267 30.43 -10.66 -33.61
N ARG A 268 29.64 -9.94 -32.78
CA ARG A 268 30.13 -9.15 -31.65
C ARG A 268 29.66 -9.81 -30.34
N PRO A 269 30.40 -10.81 -29.84
CA PRO A 269 29.93 -11.73 -28.79
C PRO A 269 29.47 -11.03 -27.50
N TYR A 270 29.96 -9.82 -27.22
CA TYR A 270 29.65 -9.05 -26.00
C TYR A 270 28.59 -7.96 -26.17
N LYS A 271 28.15 -7.66 -27.41
CA LYS A 271 27.07 -6.71 -27.73
C LYS A 271 25.76 -7.39 -28.09
N ASP A 272 25.82 -8.61 -28.64
CA ASP A 272 24.67 -9.25 -29.27
C ASP A 272 23.72 -9.97 -28.28
N SER A 273 24.15 -10.24 -27.04
CA SER A 273 23.28 -10.75 -25.98
C SER A 273 23.85 -10.54 -24.57
N PHE A 274 23.02 -10.10 -23.62
CA PHE A 274 23.25 -10.28 -22.18
C PHE A 274 22.00 -10.93 -21.56
N GLU A 275 22.13 -11.76 -20.54
CA GLU A 275 20.97 -12.42 -19.94
C GLU A 275 20.05 -11.42 -19.23
N ALA A 276 18.74 -11.60 -19.35
CA ALA A 276 17.78 -10.79 -18.61
C ALA A 276 17.90 -11.10 -17.11
N LEU A 277 17.92 -10.06 -16.27
CA LEU A 277 17.91 -10.20 -14.81
C LEU A 277 16.52 -10.56 -14.29
N PHE A 278 15.48 -10.17 -15.02
CA PHE A 278 14.08 -10.42 -14.70
C PHE A 278 13.38 -11.15 -15.84
N SER A 279 12.32 -11.89 -15.51
CA SER A 279 11.52 -12.67 -16.46
C SER A 279 10.03 -12.38 -16.30
N ASN A 280 9.21 -13.06 -17.11
CA ASN A 280 7.76 -12.98 -17.03
C ASN A 280 7.17 -13.56 -15.72
N SER A 281 7.97 -14.26 -14.91
CA SER A 281 7.59 -14.79 -13.60
C SER A 281 8.06 -13.92 -12.42
N SER A 282 8.80 -12.84 -12.67
CA SER A 282 9.31 -11.96 -11.61
C SER A 282 8.19 -11.18 -10.93
N THR A 283 8.22 -11.09 -9.60
CA THR A 283 7.23 -10.36 -8.82
C THR A 283 7.68 -8.93 -8.53
N PHE A 284 6.81 -8.09 -7.95
CA PHE A 284 7.16 -6.72 -7.56
C PHE A 284 8.30 -6.67 -6.52
N GLU A 285 8.31 -7.63 -5.61
CA GLU A 285 9.32 -7.78 -4.55
C GLU A 285 10.72 -8.00 -5.14
N ASP A 286 10.85 -8.75 -6.25
CA ASP A 286 12.12 -8.96 -6.93
C ASP A 286 12.72 -7.62 -7.40
N TYR A 287 11.91 -6.74 -8.00
CA TYR A 287 12.34 -5.41 -8.43
C TYR A 287 12.73 -4.52 -7.24
N GLN A 288 11.95 -4.55 -6.14
CA GLN A 288 12.26 -3.78 -4.93
C GLN A 288 13.56 -4.25 -4.27
N SER A 289 13.79 -5.55 -4.21
CA SER A 289 15.00 -6.16 -3.65
C SER A 289 16.25 -5.76 -4.43
N TYR A 290 16.16 -5.80 -5.77
CA TYR A 290 17.26 -5.36 -6.63
C TYR A 290 17.54 -3.86 -6.50
N LEU A 291 16.49 -3.02 -6.46
CA LEU A 291 16.64 -1.57 -6.23
C LEU A 291 17.35 -1.28 -4.91
N SER A 292 16.92 -1.95 -3.83
CA SER A 292 17.52 -1.81 -2.50
C SER A 292 18.99 -2.22 -2.50
N SER A 293 19.32 -3.30 -3.22
CA SER A 293 20.69 -3.77 -3.39
C SER A 293 21.58 -2.74 -4.08
N LEU A 294 21.10 -2.12 -5.17
CA LEU A 294 21.83 -1.05 -5.87
C LEU A 294 22.01 0.19 -5.00
N GLN A 295 20.99 0.56 -4.23
CA GLN A 295 21.07 1.69 -3.28
C GLN A 295 22.12 1.43 -2.20
N ASN A 296 22.14 0.23 -1.63
CA ASN A 296 23.13 -0.20 -0.64
C ASN A 296 24.54 -0.20 -1.24
N PHE A 297 24.72 -0.77 -2.43
CA PHE A 297 26.00 -0.77 -3.14
C PHE A 297 26.53 0.65 -3.38
N TYR A 298 25.68 1.56 -3.86
CA TYR A 298 26.03 2.97 -4.03
C TYR A 298 26.46 3.61 -2.71
N GLN A 299 25.65 3.45 -1.66
CA GLN A 299 25.88 4.09 -0.37
C GLN A 299 27.14 3.58 0.32
N ILE A 300 27.41 2.27 0.24
CA ILE A 300 28.62 1.68 0.82
C ILE A 300 29.84 2.21 0.07
N CYS A 301 29.92 2.03 -1.25
CA CYS A 301 31.05 2.51 -2.06
C CYS A 301 31.32 4.02 -1.88
N TYR A 302 30.26 4.83 -1.82
CA TYR A 302 30.37 6.28 -1.66
C TYR A 302 30.95 6.66 -0.30
N LYS A 303 30.65 5.89 0.76
CA LYS A 303 31.11 6.15 2.14
C LYS A 303 32.45 5.50 2.47
N THR A 304 32.93 4.57 1.64
CA THR A 304 34.23 3.93 1.84
C THR A 304 35.36 4.94 1.70
N LYS A 305 36.13 5.10 2.78
CA LYS A 305 37.30 5.98 2.81
C LYS A 305 38.33 5.51 1.77
N ASN A 306 38.80 6.44 0.93
CA ASN A 306 39.92 6.22 0.01
C ASN A 306 39.76 5.03 -0.95
N LEU A 307 38.53 4.58 -1.25
CA LEU A 307 38.29 3.43 -2.15
C LEU A 307 39.01 3.59 -3.50
N SER A 308 39.15 4.82 -4.01
CA SER A 308 39.89 5.08 -5.24
C SER A 308 41.36 4.68 -5.19
N TYR A 309 41.99 4.77 -4.02
CA TYR A 309 43.41 4.48 -3.84
C TYR A 309 43.70 3.02 -3.51
N TYR A 310 42.66 2.19 -3.32
CA TYR A 310 42.86 0.77 -3.08
C TYR A 310 43.54 0.14 -4.31
N PRO A 311 44.50 -0.77 -4.12
CA PRO A 311 44.99 -1.65 -5.17
C PRO A 311 43.84 -2.36 -5.90
N ALA A 312 44.06 -2.73 -7.17
CA ALA A 312 42.99 -3.32 -7.99
C ALA A 312 42.44 -4.62 -7.40
N ASP A 313 43.31 -5.49 -6.85
CA ASP A 313 42.90 -6.73 -6.20
C ASP A 313 42.09 -6.48 -4.91
N ASP A 314 42.56 -5.56 -4.05
CA ASP A 314 41.85 -5.15 -2.83
C ASP A 314 40.46 -4.56 -3.13
N LYS A 315 40.32 -3.85 -4.26
CA LYS A 315 39.02 -3.36 -4.74
C LYS A 315 38.10 -4.51 -5.14
N VAL A 316 38.61 -5.50 -5.88
CA VAL A 316 37.82 -6.67 -6.23
C VAL A 316 37.33 -7.37 -4.97
N GLU A 317 38.23 -7.65 -4.02
CA GLU A 317 37.87 -8.29 -2.77
C GLU A 317 36.82 -7.47 -2.02
N TYR A 318 37.05 -6.17 -1.84
CA TYR A 318 36.12 -5.26 -1.17
C TYR A 318 34.74 -5.24 -1.83
N LEU A 319 34.68 -5.19 -3.17
CA LEU A 319 33.43 -5.18 -3.92
C LEU A 319 32.66 -6.48 -3.71
N LEU A 320 33.34 -7.62 -3.74
CA LEU A 320 32.71 -8.92 -3.49
C LEU A 320 32.09 -9.01 -2.09
N LYS A 321 32.67 -8.34 -1.09
CA LYS A 321 32.09 -8.28 0.27
C LYS A 321 30.74 -7.56 0.30
N ILE A 322 30.59 -6.51 -0.50
CA ILE A 322 29.46 -5.58 -0.42
C ILE A 322 28.38 -5.83 -1.49
N LEU A 323 28.70 -6.59 -2.54
CA LEU A 323 27.76 -6.93 -3.62
C LEU A 323 26.66 -7.88 -3.11
N SER A 324 25.45 -7.69 -3.64
CA SER A 324 24.34 -8.61 -3.36
C SER A 324 24.52 -9.92 -4.14
N PRO A 325 23.94 -11.04 -3.69
CA PRO A 325 24.07 -12.32 -4.40
C PRO A 325 23.60 -12.28 -5.86
N SER A 326 22.52 -11.55 -6.16
CA SER A 326 22.06 -11.35 -7.55
C SER A 326 23.11 -10.60 -8.40
N ALA A 327 23.91 -9.72 -7.80
CA ALA A 327 25.02 -9.06 -8.49
C ALA A 327 26.27 -9.95 -8.59
N LEU A 328 26.45 -10.89 -7.66
CA LEU A 328 27.53 -11.89 -7.72
C LEU A 328 27.33 -12.87 -8.89
N ASN A 329 26.09 -13.20 -9.27
CA ASN A 329 25.79 -14.05 -10.44
C ASN A 329 26.29 -13.46 -11.78
N VAL A 330 26.54 -12.15 -11.84
CA VAL A 330 27.04 -11.44 -13.03
C VAL A 330 28.58 -11.52 -13.14
N ILE A 331 29.23 -11.97 -12.08
CA ILE A 331 30.68 -12.02 -11.97
C ILE A 331 31.18 -13.26 -12.72
N PRO A 332 32.28 -13.14 -13.50
CA PRO A 332 32.88 -14.30 -14.15
C PRO A 332 33.17 -15.40 -13.12
N TYR A 333 32.75 -16.61 -13.44
CA TYR A 333 32.98 -17.77 -12.59
C TYR A 333 34.45 -17.92 -12.16
N GLU A 334 35.39 -17.68 -13.07
CA GLU A 334 36.84 -17.70 -12.77
C GLU A 334 37.25 -16.73 -11.65
N LEU A 335 36.62 -15.55 -11.60
CA LEU A 335 36.91 -14.56 -10.57
C LEU A 335 36.34 -14.98 -9.22
N ILE A 336 35.14 -15.56 -9.21
CA ILE A 336 34.53 -16.13 -8.01
C ILE A 336 35.44 -17.24 -7.45
N ILE A 337 35.91 -18.15 -8.29
CA ILE A 337 36.86 -19.20 -7.92
C ILE A 337 38.16 -18.61 -7.37
N LYS A 338 38.76 -17.62 -8.04
CA LYS A 338 39.99 -16.96 -7.58
C LYS A 338 39.83 -16.39 -6.17
N CYS A 339 38.69 -15.78 -5.87
CA CYS A 339 38.43 -15.19 -4.56
C CYS A 339 38.15 -16.24 -3.50
N ILE A 340 37.42 -17.30 -3.83
CA ILE A 340 37.27 -18.46 -2.94
C ILE A 340 38.65 -19.02 -2.59
N LYS A 341 39.53 -19.24 -3.58
CA LYS A 341 40.93 -19.71 -3.37
C LYS A 341 41.75 -18.81 -2.46
N GLN A 342 41.50 -17.50 -2.45
CA GLN A 342 42.18 -16.57 -1.52
C GLN A 342 41.71 -16.79 -0.08
N TYR A 343 40.41 -17.00 0.14
CA TYR A 343 39.86 -17.28 1.46
C TYR A 343 40.32 -18.62 2.04
N LEU A 344 40.74 -19.58 1.21
CA LEU A 344 41.31 -20.85 1.68
C LEU A 344 42.68 -20.71 2.35
N LYS A 345 43.35 -19.56 2.22
CA LYS A 345 44.74 -19.36 2.67
C LYS A 345 44.87 -18.74 4.06
N PHE A 346 43.76 -18.35 4.69
CA PHE A 346 43.76 -17.59 5.95
C PHE A 346 42.70 -18.09 6.93
N ASN A 347 42.92 -17.89 8.22
CA ASN A 347 41.86 -18.02 9.22
C ASN A 347 40.83 -16.91 9.01
N LEU A 348 39.59 -17.27 8.68
CA LEU A 348 38.56 -16.30 8.29
C LEU A 348 37.88 -15.68 9.51
N SER A 349 37.76 -14.35 9.50
CA SER A 349 36.88 -13.64 10.41
C SER A 349 35.42 -14.03 10.13
N GLN A 350 34.51 -13.79 11.08
CA GLN A 350 33.08 -14.07 10.88
C GLN A 350 32.53 -13.36 9.64
N GLU A 351 33.01 -12.15 9.33
CA GLU A 351 32.57 -11.40 8.14
C GLU A 351 33.12 -12.00 6.85
N ASP A 352 34.37 -12.46 6.84
CA ASP A 352 34.94 -13.14 5.67
C ASP A 352 34.28 -14.50 5.41
N GLN A 353 33.90 -15.23 6.46
CA GLN A 353 33.10 -16.46 6.34
C GLN A 353 31.75 -16.21 5.66
N ARG A 354 31.07 -15.10 6.02
CA ARG A 354 29.79 -14.70 5.40
C ARG A 354 29.97 -14.42 3.90
N VAL A 355 31.06 -13.77 3.53
CA VAL A 355 31.36 -13.43 2.13
C VAL A 355 31.69 -14.69 1.34
N LEU A 356 32.50 -15.59 1.91
CA LEU A 356 32.79 -16.89 1.31
C LEU A 356 31.50 -17.66 0.98
N VAL A 357 30.57 -17.77 1.93
CA VAL A 357 29.28 -18.43 1.72
C VAL A 357 28.46 -17.76 0.61
N LYS A 358 28.43 -16.43 0.55
CA LYS A 358 27.75 -15.70 -0.54
C LYS A 358 28.32 -16.02 -1.91
N LEU A 359 29.65 -16.11 -2.00
CA LEU A 359 30.32 -16.47 -3.26
C LEU A 359 29.91 -17.88 -3.71
N VAL A 360 29.84 -18.83 -2.78
CA VAL A 360 29.38 -20.20 -3.08
C VAL A 360 27.92 -20.25 -3.52
N ILE A 361 27.02 -19.49 -2.87
CA ILE A 361 25.61 -19.40 -3.26
C ILE A 361 25.43 -18.79 -4.67
N SER A 362 26.34 -17.90 -5.07
CA SER A 362 26.26 -17.21 -6.37
C SER A 362 26.68 -18.06 -7.59
N ILE A 363 27.11 -19.30 -7.37
CA ILE A 363 27.55 -20.17 -8.47
C ILE A 363 26.35 -20.57 -9.32
N ASN A 364 26.38 -20.21 -10.60
CA ASN A 364 25.33 -20.55 -11.56
C ASN A 364 25.24 -22.08 -11.76
N PRO A 365 24.03 -22.67 -11.81
CA PRO A 365 23.78 -24.07 -12.16
C PRO A 365 24.62 -24.65 -13.30
N SER A 366 24.89 -23.87 -14.34
CA SER A 366 25.70 -24.27 -15.50
C SER A 366 27.16 -24.61 -15.14
N HIS A 367 27.70 -24.08 -14.04
CA HIS A 367 29.05 -24.34 -13.55
C HIS A 367 29.11 -25.41 -12.45
N ALA A 368 27.99 -26.07 -12.13
CA ALA A 368 27.89 -27.04 -11.03
C ALA A 368 28.99 -28.12 -11.07
N ASN A 369 29.21 -28.76 -12.24
CA ASN A 369 30.22 -29.80 -12.38
C ASN A 369 31.64 -29.29 -12.09
N HIS A 370 32.01 -28.16 -12.68
CA HIS A 370 33.35 -27.59 -12.52
C HIS A 370 33.59 -27.12 -11.07
N PHE A 371 32.57 -26.56 -10.43
CA PHE A 371 32.68 -26.11 -9.03
C PHE A 371 32.82 -27.28 -8.05
N LEU A 372 32.03 -28.34 -8.24
CA LEU A 372 32.16 -29.55 -7.43
C LEU A 372 33.52 -30.23 -7.64
N ASP A 373 34.05 -30.23 -8.87
CA ASP A 373 35.41 -30.72 -9.15
C ASP A 373 36.47 -29.89 -8.39
N PHE A 374 36.36 -28.56 -8.44
CA PHE A 374 37.23 -27.64 -7.71
C PHE A 374 37.24 -27.90 -6.19
N LEU A 375 36.09 -28.24 -5.61
CA LEU A 375 35.99 -28.56 -4.19
C LEU A 375 36.73 -29.86 -3.80
N LEU A 376 37.02 -30.73 -4.77
CA LEU A 376 37.82 -31.95 -4.56
C LEU A 376 39.33 -31.69 -4.73
N GLU A 377 39.75 -30.53 -5.26
CA GLU A 377 41.17 -30.19 -5.41
C GLU A 377 41.82 -29.92 -4.04
N LYS A 378 43.15 -30.04 -3.97
CA LYS A 378 43.95 -29.77 -2.76
C LYS A 378 44.88 -28.58 -2.99
N GLU A 379 44.34 -27.37 -2.88
CA GLU A 379 45.15 -26.15 -3.05
C GLU A 379 46.24 -26.00 -1.97
N ASN A 380 45.98 -26.48 -0.75
CA ASN A 380 46.95 -26.47 0.36
C ASN A 380 47.87 -27.71 0.37
N GLY A 381 47.70 -28.66 -0.56
CA GLY A 381 48.44 -29.92 -0.67
C GLY A 381 48.09 -31.00 0.37
N ALA A 382 47.24 -30.71 1.35
CA ALA A 382 46.89 -31.62 2.44
C ALA A 382 45.41 -32.04 2.40
N GLU A 383 44.52 -31.07 2.42
CA GLU A 383 43.06 -31.23 2.56
C GLU A 383 42.34 -30.78 1.29
N THR A 384 41.12 -31.30 1.07
CA THR A 384 40.29 -30.85 -0.05
C THR A 384 39.79 -29.44 0.20
N ASN A 385 39.57 -28.67 -0.87
CA ASN A 385 38.98 -27.33 -0.76
C ASN A 385 37.60 -27.38 -0.07
N PHE A 386 36.83 -28.47 -0.24
CA PHE A 386 35.62 -28.74 0.52
C PHE A 386 35.88 -28.73 2.03
N GLN A 387 36.83 -29.56 2.49
CA GLN A 387 37.17 -29.70 3.90
C GLN A 387 37.68 -28.39 4.49
N VAL A 388 38.59 -27.70 3.79
CA VAL A 388 39.13 -26.41 4.24
C VAL A 388 38.00 -25.38 4.43
N ILE A 389 37.06 -25.28 3.49
CA ILE A 389 35.91 -24.37 3.65
C ILE A 389 35.04 -24.82 4.82
N TYR A 390 34.66 -26.10 4.84
CA TYR A 390 33.76 -26.68 5.83
C TYR A 390 34.24 -26.44 7.26
N ASP A 391 35.51 -26.73 7.54
CA ASP A 391 36.14 -26.58 8.86
C ASP A 391 36.30 -25.11 9.26
N THR A 392 36.53 -24.23 8.29
CA THR A 392 36.71 -22.79 8.53
C THR A 392 35.40 -22.07 8.86
N LEU A 393 34.26 -22.57 8.38
CA LEU A 393 32.96 -21.98 8.67
C LEU A 393 32.52 -22.32 10.09
N THR A 394 32.34 -21.29 10.92
CA THR A 394 31.89 -21.39 12.32
C THR A 394 30.38 -21.15 12.45
N ASP A 395 29.81 -21.41 13.63
CA ASP A 395 28.41 -21.07 13.98
C ASP A 395 28.13 -19.55 14.11
N ALA A 396 28.97 -18.72 13.51
CA ALA A 396 28.75 -17.29 13.38
C ALA A 396 27.50 -17.01 12.54
N ARG A 397 26.68 -16.08 13.05
CA ARG A 397 25.34 -15.75 12.53
C ARG A 397 25.47 -14.82 11.31
N LEU A 398 24.65 -14.95 10.28
CA LEU A 398 24.46 -13.92 9.24
C LEU A 398 23.41 -12.89 9.73
N GLU A 399 23.71 -11.59 9.72
CA GLU A 399 22.68 -10.57 9.94
C GLU A 399 21.79 -10.42 8.69
N ARG A 400 20.47 -10.47 8.93
CA ARG A 400 19.29 -10.33 8.05
C ARG A 400 19.57 -9.99 6.57
N TYR A 401 19.31 -10.96 5.67
CA TYR A 401 19.18 -10.73 4.23
C TYR A 401 17.70 -10.66 3.80
N PRO A 402 17.29 -9.68 2.96
CA PRO A 402 15.90 -9.52 2.53
C PRO A 402 15.39 -10.52 1.49
N PHE A 403 16.25 -11.31 0.82
CA PHE A 403 15.85 -12.22 -0.26
C PHE A 403 15.61 -13.67 0.22
N VAL A 404 15.94 -14.01 1.46
CA VAL A 404 15.54 -15.27 2.10
C VAL A 404 14.36 -14.95 3.01
N ASN A 405 13.21 -14.68 2.41
CA ASN A 405 11.99 -14.37 3.13
C ASN A 405 11.09 -15.61 3.28
N TRP A 406 11.69 -16.75 3.64
CA TRP A 406 10.93 -17.91 4.08
C TRP A 406 11.74 -18.78 5.06
N PHE A 407 11.30 -18.72 6.32
CA PHE A 407 11.59 -19.58 7.49
C PHE A 407 12.81 -19.28 8.40
N VAL A 408 12.46 -18.76 9.59
CA VAL A 408 13.09 -18.87 10.93
C VAL A 408 14.35 -18.01 11.22
N ASP A 409 14.29 -17.34 12.38
CA ASP A 409 15.39 -16.63 13.03
C ASP A 409 16.54 -17.60 13.39
N GLU A 410 17.81 -17.19 13.15
CA GLU A 410 19.06 -17.82 13.64
C GLU A 410 19.65 -19.04 12.87
N GLN A 411 20.23 -18.86 11.67
CA GLN A 411 21.05 -19.90 10.99
C GLN A 411 22.56 -19.56 10.87
N THR A 412 23.40 -20.60 10.81
CA THR A 412 24.89 -20.55 10.80
C THR A 412 25.49 -20.59 9.38
N ASN A 413 26.69 -20.04 9.19
CA ASN A 413 27.36 -20.00 7.87
C ASN A 413 27.55 -21.38 7.22
N ARG A 414 27.82 -22.43 8.03
CA ARG A 414 28.02 -23.81 7.55
C ARG A 414 26.76 -24.42 6.94
N LYS A 415 25.57 -24.10 7.48
CA LYS A 415 24.26 -24.53 6.94
C LYS A 415 24.03 -24.03 5.51
N TYR A 416 24.29 -22.74 5.28
CA TYR A 416 24.14 -22.11 3.96
C TYR A 416 25.10 -22.69 2.93
N PHE A 417 26.34 -23.02 3.35
CA PHE A 417 27.30 -23.70 2.49
C PHE A 417 26.81 -25.08 2.07
N ALA A 418 26.40 -25.94 3.03
CA ALA A 418 25.91 -27.28 2.73
C ALA A 418 24.70 -27.28 1.77
N PHE A 419 23.77 -26.34 1.96
CA PHE A 419 22.62 -26.16 1.07
C PHE A 419 23.04 -25.78 -0.37
N ALA A 420 23.95 -24.81 -0.51
CA ALA A 420 24.44 -24.40 -1.83
C ALA A 420 25.12 -25.55 -2.59
N ILE A 421 25.92 -26.37 -1.90
CA ILE A 421 26.56 -27.56 -2.50
C ILE A 421 25.51 -28.60 -2.93
N TYR A 422 24.47 -28.81 -2.12
CA TYR A 422 23.38 -29.73 -2.46
C TYR A 422 22.60 -29.30 -3.71
N GLU A 423 22.28 -28.01 -3.83
CA GLU A 423 21.60 -27.47 -5.01
C GLU A 423 22.39 -27.71 -6.30
N LEU A 424 23.71 -27.49 -6.26
CA LEU A 424 24.60 -27.78 -7.39
C LEU A 424 24.71 -29.29 -7.67
N TRP A 425 24.76 -30.12 -6.61
CA TRP A 425 24.87 -31.57 -6.74
C TRP A 425 23.71 -32.19 -7.51
N LYS A 426 22.46 -31.74 -7.27
CA LYS A 426 21.25 -32.30 -7.90
C LYS A 426 21.31 -32.36 -9.43
N ILE A 427 21.98 -31.40 -10.05
CA ILE A 427 22.10 -31.24 -11.51
C ILE A 427 23.51 -31.58 -12.02
N SER A 428 24.32 -32.26 -11.22
CA SER A 428 25.72 -32.55 -11.54
C SER A 428 25.95 -33.98 -12.04
N LYS A 429 27.11 -34.22 -12.65
CA LYS A 429 27.61 -35.53 -13.06
C LYS A 429 27.85 -36.51 -11.89
N TYR A 430 27.79 -36.03 -10.65
CA TYR A 430 27.94 -36.87 -9.45
C TYR A 430 26.61 -37.46 -8.97
N ASN A 431 25.47 -36.90 -9.39
CA ASN A 431 24.17 -37.45 -9.08
C ASN A 431 23.82 -38.56 -10.08
N LEU A 432 23.71 -39.81 -9.61
CA LEU A 432 23.39 -40.97 -10.47
C LEU A 432 22.00 -40.87 -11.12
N ASP A 433 21.10 -40.10 -10.51
CA ASP A 433 19.73 -39.92 -10.99
C ASP A 433 19.57 -38.74 -11.97
N TYR A 434 20.63 -37.93 -12.15
CA TYR A 434 20.60 -36.81 -13.08
C TYR A 434 21.00 -37.25 -14.49
N ILE A 435 20.13 -36.96 -15.47
CA ILE A 435 20.35 -37.22 -16.89
C ILE A 435 20.39 -35.88 -17.63
N ARG A 436 21.49 -35.59 -18.34
CA ARG A 436 21.61 -34.33 -19.09
C ARG A 436 20.59 -34.28 -20.23
N ALA A 437 19.99 -33.10 -20.44
CA ALA A 437 19.01 -32.88 -21.50
C ALA A 437 19.57 -33.27 -22.88
N GLY A 438 18.79 -34.02 -23.66
CA GLY A 438 19.19 -34.51 -24.99
C GLY A 438 19.99 -35.81 -25.01
N THR A 439 20.30 -36.40 -23.85
CA THR A 439 21.05 -37.67 -23.76
C THR A 439 20.14 -38.87 -23.99
N VAL A 440 20.48 -39.71 -24.96
CA VAL A 440 19.82 -41.02 -25.18
C VAL A 440 20.58 -42.07 -24.39
N ILE A 441 19.91 -42.71 -23.43
CA ILE A 441 20.53 -43.74 -22.57
C ILE A 441 20.61 -45.05 -23.36
N PRO A 442 21.81 -45.56 -23.67
CA PRO A 442 21.93 -46.86 -24.33
C PRO A 442 21.58 -48.01 -23.36
N HIS A 443 20.91 -49.06 -23.85
CA HIS A 443 20.70 -50.32 -23.14
C HIS A 443 21.49 -51.46 -23.84
N PRO A 444 22.13 -52.41 -23.13
CA PRO A 444 22.45 -52.49 -21.69
C PRO A 444 23.95 -52.72 -21.40
N TRP A 445 24.47 -52.12 -20.31
CA TRP A 445 25.72 -52.53 -19.65
C TRP A 445 25.43 -52.88 -18.17
N PRO A 446 26.14 -53.86 -17.58
CA PRO A 446 25.58 -54.66 -16.48
C PRO A 446 25.51 -53.99 -15.08
N TYR A 447 26.12 -52.82 -14.84
CA TYR A 447 26.26 -52.28 -13.48
C TYR A 447 25.66 -50.88 -13.23
N PHE A 448 25.31 -50.10 -14.26
CA PHE A 448 24.73 -48.74 -14.15
C PHE A 448 23.58 -48.52 -15.14
N LYS A 449 22.53 -49.34 -15.01
CA LYS A 449 21.38 -49.30 -15.92
C LYS A 449 20.57 -48.01 -15.67
N GLY A 450 20.45 -47.14 -16.69
CA GLY A 450 19.65 -45.91 -16.60
C GLY A 450 20.42 -44.67 -16.15
N VAL A 451 21.75 -44.74 -16.03
CA VAL A 451 22.62 -43.62 -15.63
C VAL A 451 23.19 -42.93 -16.87
N ASP A 452 23.42 -41.61 -16.79
CA ASP A 452 24.12 -40.85 -17.83
C ASP A 452 25.51 -41.46 -18.11
N PRO A 453 25.89 -41.73 -19.38
CA PRO A 453 27.20 -42.29 -19.72
C PRO A 453 28.39 -41.47 -19.19
N ASP A 454 28.24 -40.14 -19.08
CA ASP A 454 29.30 -39.25 -18.57
C ASP A 454 29.20 -39.02 -17.05
N ASN A 455 28.38 -39.78 -16.33
CA ASN A 455 28.34 -39.73 -14.88
C ASN A 455 29.71 -40.12 -14.28
N TYR A 456 30.14 -39.39 -13.25
CA TYR A 456 31.45 -39.57 -12.63
C TYR A 456 31.68 -40.99 -12.12
N PHE A 457 30.69 -41.60 -11.46
CA PHE A 457 30.81 -42.94 -10.87
C PHE A 457 30.67 -44.06 -11.90
N ASN A 458 30.09 -43.77 -13.06
CA ASN A 458 30.10 -44.68 -14.20
C ASN A 458 31.49 -44.74 -14.85
N ILE A 459 32.15 -43.58 -15.00
CA ILE A 459 33.53 -43.48 -15.55
C ILE A 459 34.57 -43.98 -14.54
N ASN A 460 34.36 -43.72 -13.24
CA ASN A 460 35.28 -44.05 -12.15
C ASN A 460 34.66 -45.08 -11.19
N PRO A 461 34.35 -46.31 -11.63
CA PRO A 461 33.69 -47.31 -10.81
C PRO A 461 34.51 -47.73 -9.58
N GLN A 462 35.83 -47.53 -9.60
CA GLN A 462 36.74 -47.78 -8.48
C GLN A 462 36.53 -46.83 -7.29
N GLU A 463 35.96 -45.64 -7.52
CA GLU A 463 35.68 -44.66 -6.47
C GLU A 463 34.27 -44.81 -5.88
N PHE A 464 33.43 -45.63 -6.52
CA PHE A 464 32.09 -45.91 -6.05
C PHE A 464 32.09 -47.07 -5.04
N ASN A 465 31.79 -46.77 -3.78
CA ASN A 465 31.61 -47.81 -2.77
C ASN A 465 30.25 -48.49 -2.95
N LYS A 466 30.24 -49.74 -3.40
CA LYS A 466 29.02 -50.53 -3.64
C LYS A 466 28.20 -50.84 -2.37
N LYS A 467 28.78 -50.66 -1.17
CA LYS A 467 28.09 -50.78 0.12
C LYS A 467 27.39 -49.47 0.51
N ASN A 468 26.84 -48.74 -0.44
CA ASN A 468 26.15 -47.47 -0.19
C ASN A 468 24.71 -47.62 0.28
N PHE A 469 24.34 -48.79 0.79
CA PHE A 469 23.01 -49.08 1.32
C PHE A 469 23.09 -49.23 2.83
N LEU A 470 22.59 -48.25 3.57
CA LEU A 470 22.38 -48.34 5.01
C LEU A 470 21.05 -49.06 5.25
N THR A 471 21.12 -50.31 5.74
CA THR A 471 19.94 -51.16 5.95
C THR A 471 19.65 -51.32 7.44
N PHE A 472 18.41 -51.05 7.85
CA PHE A 472 17.94 -51.33 9.22
C PHE A 472 17.83 -52.85 9.45
N ILE A 473 18.35 -53.35 10.57
CA ILE A 473 18.18 -54.74 10.98
C ILE A 473 17.22 -54.74 12.18
N PRO A 474 15.98 -55.24 12.06
CA PRO A 474 15.09 -55.39 13.19
C PRO A 474 15.69 -56.37 14.21
N SER A 475 15.57 -56.08 15.51
CA SER A 475 15.99 -56.99 16.57
C SER A 475 15.22 -58.32 16.47
N SER A 476 15.93 -59.43 16.28
CA SER A 476 15.34 -60.77 16.14
C SER A 476 14.78 -61.30 17.47
N ASP A 477 13.60 -61.91 17.43
CA ASP A 477 12.77 -62.38 18.56
C ASP A 477 13.34 -63.51 19.45
N GLN A 478 14.60 -63.93 19.34
CA GLN A 478 15.07 -65.16 20.02
C GLN A 478 16.09 -65.02 21.15
N GLN A 479 16.47 -63.81 21.53
CA GLN A 479 17.08 -63.47 22.82
C GLN A 479 16.94 -61.95 22.93
N ILE A 480 16.53 -61.40 24.08
CA ILE A 480 16.31 -59.96 24.22
C ILE A 480 17.67 -59.27 24.07
N VAL A 481 17.93 -58.87 22.83
CA VAL A 481 19.08 -58.11 22.37
C VAL A 481 18.53 -56.75 21.95
N THR A 482 18.59 -55.76 22.83
CA THR A 482 18.33 -54.37 22.41
C THR A 482 19.61 -53.83 21.79
N SER A 483 19.60 -53.61 20.47
CA SER A 483 20.69 -52.93 19.76
C SER A 483 20.33 -51.48 19.48
N GLN A 484 20.87 -50.52 20.22
CA GLN A 484 20.86 -49.12 19.77
C GLN A 484 21.94 -48.97 18.72
N GLN A 485 21.61 -48.41 17.55
CA GLN A 485 22.57 -48.17 16.47
C GLN A 485 22.58 -46.66 16.18
N ARG A 486 23.75 -46.04 16.18
CA ARG A 486 23.98 -44.68 15.69
C ARG A 486 25.13 -44.70 14.70
N PHE A 487 25.25 -43.68 13.87
CA PHE A 487 26.35 -43.56 12.91
C PHE A 487 27.15 -42.31 13.24
N GLU A 488 28.46 -42.48 13.27
CA GLU A 488 29.42 -41.38 13.33
C GLU A 488 30.09 -41.27 11.97
N SER A 489 30.49 -40.06 11.60
CA SER A 489 31.14 -39.80 10.33
C SER A 489 32.36 -38.91 10.48
N SER A 490 33.37 -39.13 9.64
CA SER A 490 34.55 -38.29 9.58
C SER A 490 34.95 -38.00 8.14
N ILE A 491 35.32 -36.76 7.86
CA ILE A 491 35.90 -36.38 6.55
C ILE A 491 37.34 -36.88 6.49
N ASN A 492 37.67 -37.58 5.41
CA ASN A 492 39.01 -38.03 5.09
C ASN A 492 39.25 -37.82 3.58
N ASP A 493 39.91 -36.70 3.25
CA ASP A 493 40.19 -36.29 1.87
C ASP A 493 38.90 -36.12 1.03
N LYS A 494 38.76 -36.83 -0.09
CA LYS A 494 37.56 -36.84 -0.93
C LYS A 494 36.48 -37.80 -0.42
N LYS A 495 36.65 -38.37 0.78
CA LYS A 495 35.77 -39.42 1.30
C LYS A 495 35.18 -39.06 2.66
N ILE A 496 33.98 -39.58 2.90
CA ILE A 496 33.33 -39.63 4.19
C ILE A 496 33.43 -41.06 4.69
N ASP A 497 34.17 -41.24 5.77
CA ASP A 497 34.26 -42.49 6.50
C ASP A 497 33.08 -42.56 7.47
N ILE A 498 32.25 -43.59 7.34
CA ILE A 498 31.09 -43.80 8.21
C ILE A 498 31.36 -45.01 9.10
N THR A 499 31.19 -44.82 10.41
CA THR A 499 31.31 -45.88 11.41
C THR A 499 29.97 -46.07 12.10
N LYS A 500 29.51 -47.31 12.13
CA LYS A 500 28.31 -47.71 12.84
C LYS A 500 28.67 -48.01 14.28
N ILE A 501 28.09 -47.29 15.22
CA ILE A 501 28.20 -47.58 16.64
C ILE A 501 26.95 -48.33 17.06
N TYR A 502 27.15 -49.49 17.70
CA TYR A 502 26.07 -50.28 18.24
C TYR A 502 26.28 -50.54 19.73
N LYS A 503 25.21 -50.40 20.50
CA LYS A 503 25.12 -50.84 21.88
C LYS A 503 24.20 -52.03 21.92
N GLN A 504 24.76 -53.21 22.20
CA GLN A 504 24.06 -54.47 22.31
C GLN A 504 23.90 -54.83 23.79
N ASP A 505 22.68 -54.73 24.30
CA ASP A 505 22.36 -55.23 25.64
C ASP A 505 21.76 -56.62 25.49
N THR A 506 22.48 -57.65 25.96
CA THR A 506 22.02 -59.03 25.91
C THR A 506 21.52 -59.43 27.30
N TYR A 507 20.24 -59.76 27.40
CA TYR A 507 19.63 -60.25 28.64
C TYR A 507 19.45 -61.77 28.56
N ALA A 508 20.33 -62.50 29.24
CA ALA A 508 20.26 -63.95 29.37
C ALA A 508 20.04 -64.31 30.85
N GLY A 509 18.78 -64.31 31.29
CA GLY A 509 18.42 -64.58 32.69
C GLY A 509 18.94 -63.50 33.65
N ALA A 510 19.55 -63.91 34.78
CA ALA A 510 20.03 -62.99 35.82
C ALA A 510 21.32 -62.21 35.45
N PHE A 511 21.86 -62.40 34.25
CA PHE A 511 23.06 -61.72 33.78
C PHE A 511 22.71 -60.78 32.62
N SER A 512 23.08 -59.50 32.77
CA SER A 512 23.10 -58.52 31.68
C SER A 512 24.54 -58.33 31.19
N GLN A 513 24.76 -58.49 29.88
CA GLN A 513 25.99 -58.05 29.23
C GLN A 513 25.69 -56.83 28.36
N HIS A 514 26.40 -55.74 28.64
CA HIS A 514 26.37 -54.51 27.85
C HIS A 514 27.61 -54.48 26.97
N LYS A 515 27.45 -54.64 25.66
CA LYS A 515 28.56 -54.52 24.70
C LYS A 515 28.33 -53.28 23.85
N ILE A 516 29.19 -52.28 24.00
CA ILE A 516 29.31 -51.18 23.05
C ILE A 516 30.41 -51.59 22.07
N GLY A 517 30.10 -51.59 20.79
CA GLY A 517 31.05 -51.86 19.72
C GLY A 517 30.86 -50.90 18.57
N ASP A 518 31.90 -50.73 17.80
CA ASP A 518 31.97 -49.96 16.57
C ASP A 518 32.24 -50.90 15.39
N GLU A 519 31.59 -50.64 14.27
CA GLU A 519 31.75 -51.37 13.02
C GLU A 519 31.95 -50.34 11.91
N TYR A 520 33.12 -50.34 11.28
CA TYR A 520 33.39 -49.48 10.14
C TYR A 520 32.49 -49.86 8.96
N PHE A 521 31.60 -48.95 8.56
CA PHE A 521 30.57 -49.20 7.55
C PHE A 521 31.12 -49.03 6.13
N GLY A 522 31.90 -47.97 5.91
CA GLY A 522 32.62 -47.78 4.66
C GLY A 522 33.11 -46.36 4.44
N SER A 523 33.97 -46.24 3.43
CA SER A 523 34.47 -44.97 2.89
C SER A 523 33.67 -44.62 1.64
N PHE A 524 33.01 -43.48 1.60
CA PHE A 524 32.17 -43.04 0.48
C PHE A 524 32.74 -41.76 -0.10
N HIS A 525 32.77 -41.61 -1.43
CA HIS A 525 33.17 -40.33 -2.01
C HIS A 525 32.21 -39.20 -1.55
N LEU A 526 32.69 -37.98 -1.33
CA LEU A 526 31.91 -36.84 -0.80
C LEU A 526 30.54 -36.67 -1.49
N TYR A 527 30.52 -36.75 -2.82
CA TYR A 527 29.30 -36.62 -3.63
C TYR A 527 28.61 -37.93 -3.97
N GLN A 528 29.09 -39.06 -3.43
CA GLN A 528 28.47 -40.36 -3.66
C GLN A 528 27.13 -40.44 -2.94
N GLN A 529 26.11 -40.90 -3.66
CA GLN A 529 24.82 -41.20 -3.07
C GLN A 529 24.93 -42.33 -2.05
N ILE A 530 24.44 -42.06 -0.84
CA ILE A 530 24.13 -43.06 0.18
C ILE A 530 22.63 -43.28 0.15
N SER A 531 22.26 -44.53 -0.05
CA SER A 531 20.90 -45.03 -0.09
C SER A 531 20.51 -45.57 1.27
N PHE A 532 19.32 -45.23 1.75
CA PHE A 532 18.75 -45.72 3.00
C PHE A 532 17.68 -46.75 2.68
N CYS A 533 17.85 -47.98 3.15
CA CYS A 533 16.96 -49.12 2.91
C CYS A 533 16.60 -49.84 4.22
N GLY A 534 15.68 -50.80 4.19
CA GLY A 534 15.47 -51.71 5.32
C GLY A 534 14.44 -51.27 6.36
N TYR A 535 13.66 -50.21 6.12
CA TYR A 535 12.40 -50.07 6.86
C TYR A 535 11.46 -51.19 6.41
N GLU A 536 11.55 -52.38 7.03
CA GLU A 536 10.45 -53.34 7.04
C GLU A 536 9.33 -52.76 7.90
N SER A 537 8.70 -51.70 7.41
CA SER A 537 7.30 -51.57 7.72
C SER A 537 6.63 -52.80 7.13
N ASN A 538 5.83 -53.50 7.92
CA ASN A 538 4.89 -54.53 7.47
C ASN A 538 3.82 -53.97 6.49
N LEU A 539 4.19 -53.03 5.61
CA LEU A 539 3.34 -52.09 4.90
C LEU A 539 3.82 -51.98 3.43
N ASP A 540 3.22 -52.79 2.56
CA ASP A 540 3.21 -52.72 1.09
C ASP A 540 2.72 -51.36 0.58
N LEU A 541 3.49 -50.31 0.79
CA LEU A 541 3.43 -49.13 -0.05
C LEU A 541 4.56 -49.16 -1.04
N ARG A 542 4.27 -48.66 -2.23
CA ARG A 542 5.32 -48.13 -3.11
C ARG A 542 5.76 -46.75 -2.58
N ILE A 543 6.30 -46.69 -1.37
CA ILE A 543 7.26 -45.65 -1.00
C ILE A 543 8.50 -45.91 -1.88
N PRO A 544 9.22 -44.88 -2.36
CA PRO A 544 10.54 -45.12 -2.97
C PRO A 544 11.35 -46.00 -2.02
N LYS A 545 11.68 -47.22 -2.44
CA LYS A 545 12.32 -48.27 -1.62
C LYS A 545 13.67 -47.86 -1.04
N SER A 546 14.19 -46.74 -1.51
CA SER A 546 15.45 -46.13 -1.13
C SER A 546 15.30 -44.61 -1.18
N ALA A 547 15.73 -43.93 -0.13
CA ALA A 547 16.01 -42.51 -0.19
C ALA A 547 17.51 -42.30 -0.40
N THR A 548 17.90 -41.32 -1.22
CA THR A 548 19.32 -41.06 -1.56
C THR A 548 19.73 -39.64 -1.18
N LEU A 549 20.89 -39.51 -0.56
CA LEU A 549 21.54 -38.24 -0.26
C LEU A 549 23.05 -38.39 -0.47
N PRO A 550 23.76 -37.33 -0.85
CA PRO A 550 25.21 -37.38 -0.98
C PRO A 550 25.89 -37.52 0.39
N ALA A 551 27.02 -38.22 0.44
CA ALA A 551 27.74 -38.52 1.67
C ALA A 551 28.16 -37.28 2.48
N PHE A 552 28.50 -36.16 1.83
CA PHE A 552 28.82 -34.92 2.55
C PHE A 552 27.62 -34.37 3.35
N LEU A 553 26.40 -34.55 2.83
CA LEU A 553 25.18 -34.10 3.51
C LEU A 553 24.85 -35.02 4.69
N PHE A 554 25.17 -36.32 4.56
CA PHE A 554 25.11 -37.26 5.68
C PHE A 554 26.02 -36.82 6.84
N HIS A 555 27.29 -36.48 6.53
CA HIS A 555 28.23 -35.97 7.52
C HIS A 555 27.74 -34.67 8.17
N PHE A 556 27.20 -33.75 7.37
CA PHE A 556 26.62 -32.51 7.89
C PHE A 556 25.43 -32.73 8.82
N ILE A 557 24.54 -33.67 8.52
CA ILE A 557 23.38 -33.98 9.38
C ILE A 557 23.82 -34.61 10.70
N GLU A 558 24.90 -35.40 10.70
CA GLU A 558 25.43 -36.06 11.89
C GLU A 558 26.05 -35.08 12.90
N GLU A 559 26.81 -34.07 12.46
CA GLU A 559 27.46 -33.09 13.36
C GLU A 559 26.45 -32.24 14.17
N TYR A 560 25.22 -32.06 13.67
CA TYR A 560 24.23 -31.15 14.26
C TYR A 560 23.05 -31.91 14.87
N ASP A 561 23.18 -32.27 16.15
CA ASP A 561 22.25 -33.10 16.96
C ASP A 561 20.83 -32.48 17.21
N ARG A 562 20.39 -31.51 16.40
CA ARG A 562 19.04 -30.91 16.41
C ARG A 562 18.59 -30.49 15.00
N LEU A 563 17.84 -31.37 14.36
CA LEU A 563 17.22 -31.16 13.03
C LEU A 563 16.04 -30.16 13.01
N ALA A 564 15.51 -29.74 14.17
CA ALA A 564 14.33 -28.88 14.26
C ALA A 564 14.46 -27.50 13.55
N ASP A 565 15.68 -26.99 13.37
CA ASP A 565 15.93 -25.71 12.68
C ASP A 565 16.36 -25.88 11.20
N PHE A 566 16.60 -27.11 10.75
CA PHE A 566 16.97 -27.43 9.36
C PHE A 566 15.71 -27.74 8.49
N ASP A 567 14.55 -27.79 9.14
CA ASP A 567 13.28 -28.36 8.66
C ASP A 567 12.58 -27.60 7.53
N ALA A 568 12.93 -26.36 7.20
CA ALA A 568 12.16 -25.61 6.21
C ALA A 568 12.75 -25.60 4.79
N GLY A 569 14.09 -25.56 4.67
CA GLY A 569 14.78 -25.42 3.38
C GLY A 569 14.97 -26.75 2.63
N VAL A 570 15.20 -27.84 3.36
CA VAL A 570 15.39 -29.19 2.77
C VAL A 570 14.07 -29.95 2.65
N ALA A 571 13.07 -29.66 3.49
CA ALA A 571 11.74 -30.26 3.38
C ALA A 571 11.05 -29.93 2.07
N LEU A 572 11.25 -28.74 1.49
CA LEU A 572 10.65 -28.41 0.19
C LEU A 572 11.18 -29.27 -0.97
N ALA A 573 12.33 -29.96 -0.80
CA ALA A 573 12.97 -30.78 -1.83
C ALA A 573 12.98 -32.30 -1.54
N ALA A 574 12.84 -32.77 -0.30
CA ALA A 574 13.14 -34.17 0.10
C ALA A 574 12.07 -34.90 0.97
N ASN A 575 10.78 -34.59 0.76
CA ASN A 575 9.63 -34.83 1.65
C ASN A 575 9.19 -36.29 2.02
N LEU A 576 10.07 -37.17 2.50
CA LEU A 576 9.72 -38.41 3.27
C LEU A 576 10.95 -39.10 3.91
N THR A 577 12.14 -38.69 3.46
CA THR A 577 13.44 -39.26 3.86
C THR A 577 13.91 -38.77 5.22
N VAL A 578 13.54 -37.55 5.60
CA VAL A 578 14.08 -36.84 6.78
C VAL A 578 13.68 -37.53 8.09
N ASP A 579 12.44 -38.02 8.19
CA ASP A 579 11.94 -38.75 9.36
C ASP A 579 12.60 -40.12 9.55
N ALA A 580 12.97 -40.79 8.44
CA ALA A 580 13.71 -42.04 8.48
C ALA A 580 15.19 -41.83 8.86
N LEU A 581 15.82 -40.77 8.36
CA LEU A 581 17.20 -40.39 8.70
C LEU A 581 17.36 -40.05 10.18
N LEU A 582 16.38 -39.36 10.78
CA LEU A 582 16.34 -39.03 12.20
C LEU A 582 16.54 -40.26 13.12
N ILE A 583 16.06 -41.44 12.70
CA ILE A 583 16.22 -42.70 13.43
C ILE A 583 17.68 -43.17 13.43
N TYR A 584 18.35 -43.03 12.28
CA TYR A 584 19.74 -43.48 12.09
C TYR A 584 20.73 -42.64 12.91
N PHE A 585 20.45 -41.34 13.09
CA PHE A 585 21.35 -40.44 13.84
C PHE A 585 21.08 -40.40 15.35
N THR A 586 19.84 -40.53 15.81
CA THR A 586 19.48 -40.31 17.24
C THR A 586 19.46 -41.57 18.13
N GLY A 587 19.75 -42.76 17.59
CA GLY A 587 19.83 -43.99 18.41
C GLY A 587 18.50 -44.52 18.95
N GLY A 588 17.37 -44.08 18.40
CA GLY A 588 16.15 -44.88 18.30
C GLY A 588 15.27 -45.08 19.54
N THR A 589 15.27 -44.24 20.58
CA THR A 589 14.31 -44.43 21.71
C THR A 589 13.30 -43.31 21.95
N SER A 590 13.61 -42.05 21.63
CA SER A 590 12.62 -40.96 21.76
C SER A 590 11.67 -40.89 20.57
N ILE A 591 12.19 -41.10 19.34
CA ILE A 591 11.44 -40.96 18.08
C ILE A 591 10.60 -42.22 17.74
N LEU A 592 10.92 -43.40 18.29
CA LEU A 592 10.06 -44.61 18.14
C LEU A 592 8.63 -44.38 18.66
N LYS A 593 8.48 -43.47 19.64
CA LYS A 593 7.18 -43.04 20.15
C LYS A 593 6.40 -42.17 19.15
N ASP A 594 7.08 -41.56 18.19
CA ASP A 594 6.47 -40.73 17.15
C ASP A 594 6.36 -41.48 15.80
N LEU A 595 7.19 -42.51 15.56
CA LEU A 595 7.18 -43.39 14.37
C LEU A 595 6.11 -44.48 14.36
N GLN A 596 5.62 -44.88 15.54
CA GLN A 596 4.39 -45.67 15.63
C GLN A 596 3.22 -45.00 14.90
N TYR A 597 3.31 -43.70 14.62
CA TYR A 597 2.30 -42.94 13.89
C TYR A 597 2.46 -42.94 12.36
N LEU A 598 3.67 -43.15 11.83
CA LEU A 598 3.94 -43.38 10.40
C LEU A 598 3.24 -44.65 9.89
N LYS A 599 3.02 -45.64 10.78
CA LYS A 599 2.21 -46.84 10.53
C LYS A 599 0.78 -46.51 10.04
N TYR A 600 0.20 -45.40 10.49
CA TYR A 600 -1.14 -44.96 10.06
C TYR A 600 -1.10 -44.24 8.71
N THR A 601 -0.07 -43.43 8.43
CA THR A 601 0.20 -42.82 7.12
C THR A 601 0.38 -43.88 6.02
N THR A 602 1.09 -44.96 6.37
CA THR A 602 1.29 -46.12 5.50
C THR A 602 0.01 -46.97 5.31
N LYS A 603 -0.82 -47.15 6.34
CA LYS A 603 -2.12 -47.82 6.18
C LYS A 603 -3.08 -47.00 5.29
N ILE A 604 -3.02 -45.67 5.37
CA ILE A 604 -3.78 -44.77 4.48
C ILE A 604 -3.27 -44.83 3.04
N GLY A 605 -1.95 -44.84 2.80
CA GLY A 605 -1.42 -45.00 1.44
C GLY A 605 -1.62 -46.40 0.84
N ARG A 606 -1.70 -47.46 1.67
CA ARG A 606 -2.16 -48.80 1.25
C ARG A 606 -3.64 -48.81 0.88
N ALA A 607 -4.48 -48.08 1.61
CA ALA A 607 -5.86 -47.85 1.21
C ALA A 607 -5.89 -47.11 -0.15
N LEU A 608 -5.10 -46.05 -0.34
CA LEU A 608 -5.01 -45.31 -1.61
C LEU A 608 -4.45 -46.13 -2.81
N ALA A 609 -3.74 -47.24 -2.55
CA ALA A 609 -3.14 -48.10 -3.56
C ALA A 609 -3.90 -49.42 -3.83
N GLY A 610 -5.08 -49.62 -3.23
CA GLY A 610 -5.97 -50.75 -3.54
C GLY A 610 -5.86 -52.00 -2.67
N GLY A 611 -5.30 -51.91 -1.45
CA GLY A 611 -4.82 -53.09 -0.71
C GLY A 611 -5.46 -53.44 0.64
N ILE A 612 -6.61 -52.88 1.05
CA ILE A 612 -7.16 -53.15 2.40
C ILE A 612 -8.68 -53.42 2.38
N GLU A 613 -9.14 -54.37 3.19
CA GLU A 613 -10.57 -54.64 3.41
C GLU A 613 -11.29 -53.48 4.13
N SER A 614 -12.55 -53.26 3.78
CA SER A 614 -13.37 -52.09 4.17
C SER A 614 -13.59 -51.94 5.68
N THR A 615 -13.42 -53.00 6.47
CA THR A 615 -13.52 -53.02 7.94
C THR A 615 -12.27 -52.49 8.64
N GLU A 616 -11.07 -52.74 8.10
CA GLU A 616 -9.80 -52.23 8.67
C GLU A 616 -9.66 -50.72 8.47
N ALA A 617 -10.21 -50.17 7.39
CA ALA A 617 -10.28 -48.73 7.13
C ALA A 617 -11.12 -47.97 8.18
N ILE A 618 -12.15 -48.62 8.74
CA ILE A 618 -13.04 -48.07 9.77
C ILE A 618 -12.35 -48.09 11.16
N GLU A 619 -11.57 -49.13 11.47
CA GLU A 619 -10.80 -49.23 12.73
C GLU A 619 -9.65 -48.22 12.81
N ILE A 620 -8.99 -47.95 11.69
CA ILE A 620 -7.98 -46.89 11.57
C ILE A 620 -8.59 -45.52 11.97
N TRP A 621 -9.84 -45.23 11.58
CA TRP A 621 -10.56 -44.00 11.93
C TRP A 621 -11.08 -43.93 13.37
N GLN A 622 -11.39 -45.06 14.02
CA GLN A 622 -11.70 -45.02 15.45
C GLN A 622 -10.45 -44.72 16.30
N GLY A 623 -9.26 -45.12 15.85
CA GLY A 623 -7.98 -44.72 16.44
C GLY A 623 -7.63 -43.23 16.29
N PHE A 624 -8.24 -42.53 15.31
CA PHE A 624 -7.95 -41.13 14.95
C PHE A 624 -8.57 -40.06 15.88
N ARG A 625 -9.41 -40.42 16.87
CA ARG A 625 -10.00 -39.44 17.83
C ARG A 625 -9.07 -39.01 18.97
N GLY A 626 -7.90 -39.63 19.12
CA GLY A 626 -7.05 -39.48 20.31
C GLY A 626 -5.78 -38.63 20.18
N ALA A 627 -5.36 -38.22 18.97
CA ALA A 627 -4.05 -37.58 18.80
C ALA A 627 -4.03 -36.60 17.59
N ALA A 628 -4.13 -35.30 17.90
CA ALA A 628 -4.29 -34.21 16.94
C ALA A 628 -3.01 -33.95 16.12
N ASP A 629 -1.84 -34.03 16.74
CA ASP A 629 -0.55 -33.68 16.10
C ASP A 629 -0.16 -34.63 14.94
N ILE A 630 -0.56 -35.89 15.02
CA ILE A 630 -0.32 -36.93 13.99
C ILE A 630 -1.06 -36.61 12.68
N PHE A 631 -2.20 -35.94 12.81
CA PHE A 631 -3.13 -35.70 11.72
C PHE A 631 -2.65 -34.58 10.78
N THR A 632 -2.05 -33.52 11.34
CA THR A 632 -1.49 -32.40 10.59
C THR A 632 -0.28 -32.82 9.75
N LEU A 633 0.62 -33.64 10.31
CA LEU A 633 1.77 -34.16 9.58
C LEU A 633 1.36 -35.04 8.38
N THR A 634 0.41 -35.96 8.58
CA THR A 634 -0.04 -36.88 7.52
C THR A 634 -0.78 -36.18 6.38
N ALA A 635 -1.64 -35.22 6.69
CA ALA A 635 -2.42 -34.49 5.70
C ALA A 635 -1.57 -33.46 4.93
N GLY A 636 -0.55 -32.87 5.59
CA GLY A 636 0.44 -32.01 4.94
C GLY A 636 1.24 -32.74 3.85
N SER A 637 1.68 -33.98 4.12
CA SER A 637 2.36 -34.81 3.11
C SER A 637 1.44 -35.19 1.94
N LEU A 638 0.16 -35.49 2.20
CA LEU A 638 -0.83 -35.78 1.15
C LEU A 638 -1.12 -34.57 0.24
N THR A 639 -1.15 -33.36 0.81
CA THR A 639 -1.30 -32.11 0.03
C THR A 639 -0.14 -31.92 -0.94
N GLN A 640 1.09 -32.21 -0.52
CA GLN A 640 2.29 -32.05 -1.35
C GLN A 640 2.36 -33.09 -2.47
N ILE A 641 2.00 -34.35 -2.18
CA ILE A 641 1.90 -35.40 -3.20
C ILE A 641 0.83 -35.03 -4.25
N ASN A 642 -0.30 -34.47 -3.81
CA ASN A 642 -1.37 -34.13 -4.72
C ASN A 642 -1.08 -32.86 -5.55
N GLU A 643 -0.30 -31.90 -5.05
CA GLU A 643 0.22 -30.75 -5.82
C GLU A 643 1.08 -31.22 -7.01
N TYR A 644 1.96 -32.20 -6.77
CA TYR A 644 2.76 -32.83 -7.82
C TYR A 644 1.88 -33.52 -8.88
N LEU A 645 0.82 -34.22 -8.46
CA LEU A 645 -0.12 -34.85 -9.40
C LEU A 645 -0.92 -33.80 -10.20
N ILE A 646 -1.27 -32.67 -9.60
CA ILE A 646 -1.98 -31.57 -10.29
C ILE A 646 -1.07 -30.90 -11.34
N THR A 647 0.18 -30.63 -10.98
CA THR A 647 1.16 -29.98 -11.85
C THR A 647 1.60 -30.87 -13.02
N THR A 648 1.44 -32.20 -12.90
CA THR A 648 1.78 -33.18 -13.94
C THR A 648 0.56 -33.73 -14.70
N GLU A 649 -0.68 -33.49 -14.24
CA GLU A 649 -1.91 -33.94 -14.89
C GLU A 649 -2.26 -33.01 -16.06
N ASN A 650 -2.34 -33.55 -17.27
CA ASN A 650 -2.58 -32.80 -18.50
C ASN A 650 -4.08 -32.68 -18.86
N ASN A 651 -4.95 -33.47 -18.23
CA ASN A 651 -6.40 -33.44 -18.48
C ASN A 651 -7.10 -32.47 -17.52
N GLU A 652 -7.73 -31.42 -18.05
CA GLU A 652 -8.35 -30.35 -17.25
C GLU A 652 -9.47 -30.85 -16.30
N ALA A 653 -10.27 -31.83 -16.71
CA ALA A 653 -11.34 -32.38 -15.87
C ALA A 653 -10.78 -33.22 -14.71
N LYS A 654 -9.72 -33.99 -14.96
CA LYS A 654 -9.01 -34.76 -13.91
C LYS A 654 -8.21 -33.85 -12.99
N ARG A 655 -7.61 -32.79 -13.54
CA ARG A 655 -6.91 -31.76 -12.77
C ARG A 655 -7.85 -31.11 -11.76
N LYS A 656 -9.09 -30.75 -12.15
CA LYS A 656 -10.11 -30.23 -11.23
C LYS A 656 -10.53 -31.22 -10.12
N ILE A 657 -10.57 -32.52 -10.43
CA ILE A 657 -10.84 -33.58 -9.44
C ILE A 657 -9.68 -33.67 -8.44
N LEU A 658 -8.43 -33.62 -8.92
CA LEU A 658 -7.22 -33.63 -8.09
C LEU A 658 -7.10 -32.35 -7.25
N GLU A 659 -7.37 -31.17 -7.81
CA GLU A 659 -7.45 -29.89 -7.09
C GLU A 659 -8.51 -29.92 -5.97
N GLY A 660 -9.65 -30.56 -6.23
CA GLY A 660 -10.68 -30.80 -5.22
C GLY A 660 -10.19 -31.73 -4.10
N CYS A 661 -9.52 -32.83 -4.43
CA CYS A 661 -8.87 -33.71 -3.44
C CYS A 661 -7.82 -32.97 -2.61
N GLN A 662 -7.11 -32.00 -3.20
CA GLN A 662 -6.09 -31.24 -2.50
C GLN A 662 -6.68 -30.33 -1.42
N LYS A 663 -7.83 -29.70 -1.71
CA LYS A 663 -8.57 -28.91 -0.73
C LYS A 663 -9.02 -29.77 0.44
N ILE A 664 -9.36 -31.04 0.22
CA ILE A 664 -9.65 -31.99 1.30
C ILE A 664 -8.40 -32.21 2.15
N PHE A 665 -7.26 -32.56 1.55
CA PHE A 665 -6.01 -32.80 2.30
C PHE A 665 -5.51 -31.57 3.06
N ILE A 666 -5.62 -30.38 2.48
CA ILE A 666 -5.32 -29.11 3.17
C ILE A 666 -6.24 -28.92 4.36
N SER A 667 -7.55 -29.15 4.19
CA SER A 667 -8.52 -29.02 5.28
C SER A 667 -8.24 -30.02 6.39
N LEU A 668 -7.85 -31.24 6.03
CA LEU A 668 -7.44 -32.26 6.97
C LEU A 668 -6.16 -31.82 7.73
N THR A 669 -5.23 -31.11 7.11
CA THR A 669 -4.00 -30.60 7.77
C THR A 669 -4.31 -29.71 8.98
N PHE A 670 -5.43 -28.99 8.98
CA PHE A 670 -5.81 -28.09 10.08
C PHE A 670 -6.53 -28.77 11.25
N LEU A 671 -6.82 -30.07 11.18
CA LEU A 671 -7.46 -30.82 12.27
C LEU A 671 -6.57 -30.99 13.51
N GLY A 672 -5.24 -30.92 13.37
CA GLY A 672 -4.30 -31.11 14.47
C GLY A 672 -4.02 -29.91 15.37
N VAL A 673 -4.32 -28.67 14.93
CA VAL A 673 -3.95 -27.43 15.64
C VAL A 673 -5.08 -26.90 16.55
N GLY A 674 -6.04 -27.75 16.93
CA GLY A 674 -7.16 -27.36 17.80
C GLY A 674 -8.35 -26.65 17.13
N LEU A 675 -8.40 -26.61 15.79
CA LEU A 675 -9.54 -26.09 14.99
C LEU A 675 -10.49 -27.20 14.49
N SER A 676 -10.66 -28.26 15.30
CA SER A 676 -10.91 -29.61 14.82
C SER A 676 -12.31 -29.96 14.29
N LEU A 677 -13.33 -29.08 14.33
CA LEU A 677 -14.62 -29.39 13.67
C LEU A 677 -14.82 -28.55 12.41
N THR A 678 -14.13 -27.41 12.27
CA THR A 678 -14.21 -26.48 11.11
C THR A 678 -13.44 -27.05 9.92
N ALA A 679 -12.24 -27.53 10.21
CA ALA A 679 -11.37 -28.25 9.29
C ALA A 679 -12.00 -29.57 8.82
N GLN A 680 -12.66 -30.29 9.74
CA GLN A 680 -13.42 -31.51 9.44
C GLN A 680 -14.64 -31.20 8.57
N ALA A 681 -15.37 -30.13 8.89
CA ALA A 681 -16.50 -29.67 8.12
C ALA A 681 -16.13 -29.30 6.68
N HIS A 682 -15.04 -28.56 6.50
CA HIS A 682 -14.56 -28.17 5.18
C HIS A 682 -14.10 -29.40 4.37
N ALA A 683 -13.33 -30.31 4.97
CA ALA A 683 -12.90 -31.56 4.34
C ALA A 683 -14.07 -32.45 3.89
N VAL A 684 -15.11 -32.56 4.72
CA VAL A 684 -16.34 -33.30 4.42
C VAL A 684 -17.15 -32.63 3.30
N SER A 685 -17.21 -31.29 3.28
CA SER A 685 -17.89 -30.55 2.22
C SER A 685 -17.17 -30.70 0.87
N GLU A 686 -15.84 -30.59 0.84
CA GLU A 686 -15.05 -30.74 -0.37
C GLU A 686 -15.08 -32.19 -0.90
N ALA A 687 -15.13 -33.19 -0.01
CA ALA A 687 -15.32 -34.60 -0.39
C ALA A 687 -16.63 -34.83 -1.15
N GLY A 688 -17.71 -34.16 -0.76
CA GLY A 688 -18.99 -34.19 -1.50
C GLY A 688 -18.86 -33.60 -2.91
N LYS A 689 -18.25 -32.42 -3.04
CA LYS A 689 -18.06 -31.75 -4.34
C LYS A 689 -17.19 -32.57 -5.31
N VAL A 690 -16.15 -33.23 -4.80
CA VAL A 690 -15.28 -34.10 -5.61
C VAL A 690 -16.05 -35.30 -6.14
N LEU A 691 -16.91 -35.93 -5.34
CA LEU A 691 -17.76 -37.03 -5.80
C LEU A 691 -18.75 -36.58 -6.88
N ASP A 692 -19.36 -35.40 -6.72
CA ASP A 692 -20.28 -34.84 -7.72
C ASP A 692 -19.56 -34.54 -9.06
N LEU A 693 -18.30 -34.07 -9.02
CA LEU A 693 -17.46 -33.86 -10.21
C LEU A 693 -17.09 -35.18 -10.91
N ILE A 694 -16.95 -36.27 -10.16
CA ILE A 694 -16.68 -37.60 -10.70
C ILE A 694 -17.93 -38.17 -11.38
N GLU A 695 -19.11 -38.00 -10.80
CA GLU A 695 -20.40 -38.40 -11.39
C GLU A 695 -20.73 -37.61 -12.67
N ALA A 696 -20.26 -36.38 -12.79
CA ALA A 696 -20.47 -35.52 -13.96
C ALA A 696 -19.58 -35.86 -15.18
N LEU A 697 -18.66 -36.83 -15.07
CA LEU A 697 -17.79 -37.22 -16.19
C LEU A 697 -18.55 -38.03 -17.27
N PRO A 698 -18.22 -37.85 -18.57
CA PRO A 698 -18.82 -38.65 -19.65
C PRO A 698 -18.55 -40.15 -19.47
N SER A 699 -19.53 -41.01 -19.79
CA SER A 699 -19.40 -42.47 -19.70
C SER A 699 -18.16 -42.99 -20.44
N GLY A 700 -17.32 -43.75 -19.74
CA GLY A 700 -16.08 -44.35 -20.26
C GLY A 700 -14.80 -43.55 -19.95
N VAL A 701 -14.89 -42.33 -19.41
CA VAL A 701 -13.71 -41.55 -19.00
C VAL A 701 -13.32 -41.92 -17.56
N ALA A 702 -12.19 -42.61 -17.40
CA ALA A 702 -11.68 -42.97 -16.08
C ALA A 702 -11.26 -41.72 -15.28
N HIS A 703 -11.91 -41.47 -14.15
CA HIS A 703 -11.67 -40.32 -13.26
C HIS A 703 -10.28 -40.29 -12.60
N GLY A 704 -9.51 -41.38 -12.71
CA GLY A 704 -8.11 -41.42 -12.27
C GLY A 704 -7.89 -41.55 -10.77
N LEU A 705 -8.95 -41.75 -9.99
CA LEU A 705 -8.87 -42.03 -8.54
C LEU A 705 -9.05 -43.52 -8.26
N ALA A 706 -8.33 -44.06 -7.27
CA ALA A 706 -8.50 -45.44 -6.83
C ALA A 706 -9.86 -45.66 -6.14
N PRO A 707 -10.47 -46.87 -6.22
CA PRO A 707 -11.77 -47.20 -5.61
C PRO A 707 -11.86 -46.90 -4.10
N GLU A 708 -10.75 -46.98 -3.40
CA GLU A 708 -10.65 -46.74 -1.97
C GLU A 708 -10.58 -45.25 -1.64
N MET A 709 -10.06 -44.42 -2.55
CA MET A 709 -10.21 -42.96 -2.48
C MET A 709 -11.67 -42.59 -2.70
N ILE A 710 -12.39 -43.27 -3.60
CA ILE A 710 -13.84 -43.12 -3.74
C ILE A 710 -14.55 -43.54 -2.45
N ASN A 711 -14.16 -44.66 -1.82
CA ASN A 711 -14.70 -45.09 -0.53
C ASN A 711 -14.32 -44.14 0.61
N LEU A 712 -13.14 -43.51 0.61
CA LEU A 712 -12.73 -42.50 1.59
C LEU A 712 -13.54 -41.22 1.43
N LEU A 713 -13.73 -40.74 0.20
CA LEU A 713 -14.60 -39.60 -0.10
C LEU A 713 -16.04 -39.91 0.32
N THR A 714 -16.51 -41.15 0.09
CA THR A 714 -17.83 -41.65 0.51
C THR A 714 -17.93 -41.83 2.03
N THR A 715 -16.84 -42.22 2.70
CA THR A 715 -16.73 -42.37 4.15
C THR A 715 -16.61 -41.03 4.86
N LEU A 716 -15.89 -40.04 4.31
CA LEU A 716 -15.90 -38.65 4.80
C LEU A 716 -17.30 -38.04 4.63
N LYS A 717 -17.97 -38.32 3.51
CA LYS A 717 -19.39 -38.04 3.32
C LYS A 717 -20.27 -38.75 4.36
N GLY A 718 -19.88 -39.92 4.88
CA GLY A 718 -20.55 -40.65 5.98
C GLY A 718 -20.18 -40.20 7.41
N ASN A 719 -18.92 -39.82 7.67
CA ASN A 719 -18.39 -39.29 8.95
C ASN A 719 -18.89 -37.87 9.24
N LYS A 720 -19.44 -37.22 8.20
CA LYS A 720 -20.39 -36.12 8.31
C LYS A 720 -21.42 -36.42 9.39
N ASN A 721 -22.11 -37.56 9.33
CA ASN A 721 -23.18 -37.88 10.28
C ASN A 721 -22.64 -37.97 11.72
N VAL A 722 -21.50 -38.62 11.92
CA VAL A 722 -20.89 -38.81 13.24
C VAL A 722 -20.40 -37.49 13.86
N THR A 723 -19.76 -36.64 13.08
CA THR A 723 -19.28 -35.31 13.52
C THR A 723 -20.45 -34.40 13.86
N LEU A 724 -21.47 -34.41 12.99
CA LEU A 724 -22.70 -33.69 13.23
C LEU A 724 -23.42 -34.21 14.48
N THR A 725 -23.41 -35.52 14.74
CA THR A 725 -23.95 -36.12 15.97
C THR A 725 -23.18 -35.68 17.21
N LEU A 726 -21.84 -35.65 17.20
CA LEU A 726 -21.05 -35.19 18.34
C LEU A 726 -21.29 -33.72 18.68
N PHE A 727 -21.35 -32.86 17.67
CA PHE A 727 -21.71 -31.46 17.89
C PHE A 727 -23.15 -31.32 18.37
N GLY A 728 -24.09 -32.11 17.83
CA GLY A 728 -25.46 -32.21 18.34
C GLY A 728 -25.53 -32.62 19.82
N ASN A 729 -24.69 -33.56 20.25
CA ASN A 729 -24.59 -33.97 21.66
C ASN A 729 -24.02 -32.85 22.54
N LYS A 730 -23.02 -32.10 22.07
CA LYS A 730 -22.51 -30.90 22.76
C LYS A 730 -23.61 -29.86 22.95
N LEU A 731 -24.39 -29.60 21.90
CA LEU A 731 -25.53 -28.68 21.96
C LEU A 731 -26.61 -29.17 22.95
N ASN A 732 -26.83 -30.48 23.04
CA ASN A 732 -27.76 -31.11 23.98
C ASN A 732 -27.32 -31.02 25.44
N ALA A 733 -26.00 -30.96 25.69
CA ALA A 733 -25.43 -30.83 27.02
C ALA A 733 -25.34 -29.37 27.55
N LEU A 734 -25.76 -28.37 26.76
CA LEU A 734 -25.72 -26.97 27.19
C LEU A 734 -26.78 -26.69 28.29
N ASP A 735 -26.34 -26.13 29.42
CA ASP A 735 -27.24 -25.65 30.48
C ASP A 735 -27.83 -24.28 30.14
N LEU A 736 -28.89 -24.31 29.35
CA LEU A 736 -29.60 -23.11 28.89
C LEU A 736 -30.57 -22.56 29.93
N GLY A 737 -30.70 -23.17 31.12
CA GLY A 737 -31.57 -22.71 32.21
C GLY A 737 -33.07 -22.88 31.97
N ASP A 738 -33.48 -23.49 30.84
CA ASP A 738 -34.87 -23.66 30.41
C ASP A 738 -35.17 -25.12 30.02
N ALA A 739 -36.45 -25.52 30.05
CA ALA A 739 -36.87 -26.89 29.74
C ALA A 739 -36.75 -27.28 28.25
N THR A 740 -36.68 -26.32 27.32
CA THR A 740 -36.66 -26.59 25.87
C THR A 740 -35.42 -26.02 25.18
N ASN A 741 -34.63 -26.91 24.57
CA ASN A 741 -33.45 -26.57 23.75
C ASN A 741 -33.83 -26.53 22.27
N TYR A 742 -34.23 -25.36 21.78
CA TYR A 742 -34.63 -25.14 20.38
C TYR A 742 -33.45 -25.25 19.41
N ILE A 743 -32.22 -25.01 19.88
CA ILE A 743 -31.00 -25.19 19.08
C ILE A 743 -30.85 -26.66 18.68
N VAL A 744 -30.94 -27.58 19.63
CA VAL A 744 -30.85 -29.02 19.37
C VAL A 744 -32.02 -29.53 18.56
N LEU A 745 -33.24 -29.06 18.87
CA LEU A 745 -34.43 -29.43 18.10
C LEU A 745 -34.23 -29.10 16.62
N LYS A 746 -33.90 -27.85 16.26
CA LYS A 746 -33.72 -27.45 14.86
C LYS A 746 -32.50 -28.09 14.21
N TYR A 747 -31.40 -28.20 14.94
CA TYR A 747 -30.22 -28.90 14.45
C TYR A 747 -30.54 -30.35 14.05
N ASN A 748 -31.37 -31.06 14.81
CA ASN A 748 -31.71 -32.46 14.54
C ASN A 748 -32.89 -32.67 13.59
N SER A 749 -33.87 -31.76 13.52
CA SER A 749 -35.11 -31.99 12.74
C SER A 749 -35.32 -31.05 11.56
N VAL A 750 -34.62 -29.92 11.50
CA VAL A 750 -34.81 -28.89 10.47
C VAL A 750 -33.58 -28.75 9.57
N PHE A 751 -32.38 -28.76 10.14
CA PHE A 751 -31.16 -28.50 9.37
C PHE A 751 -30.84 -29.68 8.45
N THR A 752 -30.58 -29.40 7.18
CA THR A 752 -29.93 -30.33 6.26
C THR A 752 -28.51 -30.62 6.71
N ASP A 753 -27.92 -31.73 6.27
CA ASP A 753 -26.55 -32.06 6.67
C ASP A 753 -25.52 -31.01 6.22
N ALA A 754 -25.79 -30.27 5.12
CA ALA A 754 -24.94 -29.14 4.71
C ALA A 754 -25.07 -27.95 5.67
N GLN A 755 -26.30 -27.63 6.10
CA GLN A 755 -26.55 -26.57 7.09
C GLN A 755 -25.97 -26.96 8.46
N ARG A 756 -26.16 -28.20 8.94
CA ARG A 756 -25.56 -28.66 10.21
C ARG A 756 -24.04 -28.47 10.22
N LEU A 757 -23.39 -28.77 9.09
CA LEU A 757 -21.95 -28.67 8.91
C LEU A 757 -21.48 -27.21 8.94
N LYS A 758 -22.24 -26.33 8.29
CA LYS A 758 -21.97 -24.89 8.30
C LYS A 758 -22.24 -24.27 9.68
N PHE A 759 -23.32 -24.66 10.36
CA PHE A 759 -23.63 -24.20 11.71
C PHE A 759 -22.54 -24.58 12.71
N MET A 760 -22.02 -25.80 12.60
CA MET A 760 -20.88 -26.25 13.39
C MET A 760 -19.63 -25.43 13.07
N THR A 761 -19.33 -25.20 11.79
CA THR A 761 -18.22 -24.34 11.35
C THR A 761 -18.31 -22.94 11.98
N ASP A 762 -19.48 -22.31 11.95
CA ASP A 762 -19.67 -20.93 12.41
C ASP A 762 -19.56 -20.79 13.94
N PHE A 763 -20.00 -21.78 14.73
CA PHE A 763 -20.21 -21.60 16.18
C PHE A 763 -19.51 -22.59 17.11
N GLN A 764 -18.86 -23.64 16.61
CA GLN A 764 -18.23 -24.67 17.47
C GLN A 764 -17.23 -24.11 18.50
N HIS A 765 -16.56 -23.00 18.15
CA HIS A 765 -15.51 -22.35 18.94
C HIS A 765 -16.08 -21.51 20.09
N ILE A 766 -17.39 -21.24 20.10
CA ILE A 766 -18.01 -20.41 21.12
C ILE A 766 -18.21 -21.23 22.40
N GLY A 767 -17.41 -20.93 23.42
CA GLY A 767 -17.52 -21.48 24.77
C GLY A 767 -18.43 -20.67 25.71
N ASP A 768 -18.85 -19.47 25.32
CA ASP A 768 -19.66 -18.59 26.17
C ASP A 768 -21.12 -19.06 26.25
N LEU A 769 -21.56 -19.43 27.45
CA LEU A 769 -22.93 -19.88 27.71
C LEU A 769 -23.97 -18.76 27.50
N ALA A 770 -23.60 -17.49 27.69
CA ALA A 770 -24.51 -16.36 27.48
C ALA A 770 -24.89 -16.23 26.00
N PHE A 771 -23.95 -16.45 25.10
CA PHE A 771 -24.20 -16.54 23.66
C PHE A 771 -25.23 -17.62 23.31
N TRP A 772 -25.06 -18.84 23.85
CA TRP A 772 -25.96 -19.95 23.54
C TRP A 772 -27.36 -19.74 24.10
N ARG A 773 -27.46 -19.15 25.30
CA ARG A 773 -28.75 -18.73 25.88
C ARG A 773 -29.44 -17.68 25.03
N LEU A 774 -28.71 -16.68 24.53
CA LEU A 774 -29.25 -15.67 23.63
C LEU A 774 -29.78 -16.30 22.32
N LEU A 775 -29.00 -17.17 21.70
CA LEU A 775 -29.38 -17.82 20.44
C LEU A 775 -30.62 -18.73 20.61
N ASN A 776 -30.74 -19.43 21.75
CA ASN A 776 -31.89 -20.27 22.09
C ASN A 776 -33.17 -19.47 22.43
N ASN A 777 -33.06 -18.15 22.64
CA ASN A 777 -34.17 -17.28 23.04
C ASN A 777 -34.97 -16.68 21.86
N GLY A 778 -34.72 -17.13 20.63
CA GLY A 778 -35.49 -16.71 19.46
C GLY A 778 -37.00 -16.91 19.64
N LYS A 779 -37.77 -15.86 19.37
CA LYS A 779 -39.23 -15.82 19.46
C LYS A 779 -39.85 -15.57 18.09
N ASN A 780 -41.01 -16.17 17.82
CA ASN A 780 -41.82 -15.87 16.65
C ASN A 780 -42.60 -14.55 16.80
N ALA A 781 -43.36 -14.20 15.76
CA ALA A 781 -44.18 -12.98 15.71
C ALA A 781 -45.24 -12.91 16.85
N SER A 782 -45.64 -14.04 17.42
CA SER A 782 -46.57 -14.11 18.55
C SER A 782 -45.87 -14.03 19.92
N GLY A 783 -44.56 -13.78 19.95
CA GLY A 783 -43.75 -13.67 21.18
C GLY A 783 -43.43 -15.01 21.85
N ILE A 784 -43.80 -16.13 21.21
CA ILE A 784 -43.54 -17.48 21.72
C ILE A 784 -42.14 -17.90 21.28
N ARG A 785 -41.38 -18.51 22.20
CA ARG A 785 -40.06 -19.06 21.88
C ARG A 785 -40.19 -20.26 20.96
N ASP A 786 -39.45 -20.22 19.86
CA ASP A 786 -39.42 -21.27 18.84
C ASP A 786 -38.03 -21.45 18.22
N GLY A 787 -37.03 -20.69 18.68
CA GLY A 787 -35.70 -20.67 18.08
C GLY A 787 -35.65 -19.95 16.74
N SER A 788 -36.50 -18.95 16.49
CA SER A 788 -36.53 -18.16 15.25
C SER A 788 -35.17 -17.53 14.85
N TYR A 789 -34.29 -17.25 15.81
CA TYR A 789 -32.93 -16.75 15.52
C TYR A 789 -32.12 -17.76 14.69
N LEU A 790 -32.36 -19.06 14.84
CA LEU A 790 -31.70 -20.08 14.03
C LEU A 790 -32.21 -20.08 12.58
N ASP A 791 -33.46 -19.68 12.36
CA ASP A 791 -33.99 -19.52 11.00
C ASP A 791 -33.33 -18.33 10.30
N ASN A 792 -33.09 -17.24 11.04
CA ASN A 792 -32.32 -16.10 10.52
C ASN A 792 -30.90 -16.51 10.13
N TRP A 793 -30.25 -17.34 10.96
CA TRP A 793 -28.94 -17.89 10.63
C TRP A 793 -28.99 -18.71 9.33
N ILE A 794 -29.96 -19.62 9.19
CA ILE A 794 -30.14 -20.42 7.95
C ILE A 794 -30.22 -19.49 6.73
N LEU A 795 -31.11 -18.49 6.79
CA LEU A 795 -31.39 -17.58 5.68
C LEU A 795 -30.14 -16.80 5.23
N LEU A 796 -29.34 -16.28 6.17
CA LEU A 796 -28.09 -15.57 5.87
C LEU A 796 -27.01 -16.53 5.35
N SER A 797 -26.93 -17.70 5.97
CA SER A 797 -25.96 -18.74 5.68
C SER A 797 -26.12 -19.30 4.25
N GLU A 798 -27.34 -19.57 3.80
CA GLU A 798 -27.63 -20.05 2.45
C GLU A 798 -27.24 -19.04 1.36
N LYS A 799 -27.27 -17.75 1.69
CA LYS A 799 -26.85 -16.67 0.79
C LYS A 799 -25.36 -16.39 0.81
N GLY A 800 -24.59 -17.14 1.62
CA GLY A 800 -23.15 -16.99 1.72
C GLY A 800 -22.70 -15.72 2.43
N LEU A 801 -23.53 -15.16 3.31
CA LEU A 801 -23.23 -13.90 4.01
C LEU A 801 -22.41 -14.14 5.29
N GLU A 802 -21.31 -13.40 5.45
CA GLU A 802 -20.47 -13.42 6.65
C GLU A 802 -21.22 -12.94 7.91
N GLU A 803 -22.26 -12.13 7.73
CA GLU A 803 -23.15 -11.66 8.79
C GLU A 803 -23.84 -12.80 9.55
N ALA A 804 -23.93 -14.00 8.94
CA ALA A 804 -24.42 -15.21 9.59
C ALA A 804 -23.59 -15.62 10.81
N LYS A 805 -22.40 -15.07 11.06
CA LYS A 805 -21.58 -15.42 12.24
C LYS A 805 -21.83 -14.50 13.45
N PHE A 806 -22.59 -13.42 13.30
CA PHE A 806 -22.73 -12.38 14.32
C PHE A 806 -24.14 -12.32 14.91
N THR A 807 -24.25 -12.44 16.24
CA THR A 807 -25.53 -12.38 16.97
C THR A 807 -26.31 -11.09 16.72
N MET A 808 -25.62 -9.96 16.48
CA MET A 808 -26.29 -8.71 16.13
C MET A 808 -27.20 -8.87 14.91
N TYR A 809 -26.82 -9.64 13.89
CA TYR A 809 -27.69 -9.89 12.74
C TYR A 809 -28.71 -10.99 13.02
N ILE A 810 -28.23 -12.14 13.49
CA ILE A 810 -29.03 -13.36 13.67
C ILE A 810 -30.16 -13.17 14.70
N CYS A 811 -29.91 -12.44 15.78
CA CYS A 811 -30.88 -12.22 16.85
C CYS A 811 -31.86 -11.07 16.57
N ASN A 812 -31.82 -10.49 15.36
CA ASN A 812 -32.74 -9.45 14.92
C ASN A 812 -33.35 -9.82 13.55
N LEU A 813 -34.61 -10.28 13.59
CA LEU A 813 -35.35 -10.72 12.40
C LEU A 813 -35.48 -9.61 11.36
N THR A 814 -35.79 -8.39 11.79
CA THR A 814 -35.92 -7.23 10.89
C THR A 814 -34.59 -6.98 10.18
N ARG A 815 -33.49 -6.88 10.93
CA ARG A 815 -32.15 -6.65 10.37
C ARG A 815 -31.72 -7.75 9.39
N THR A 816 -32.03 -9.00 9.70
CA THR A 816 -31.75 -10.14 8.81
C THR A 816 -32.53 -10.03 7.51
N ASN A 817 -33.85 -9.86 7.58
CA ASN A 817 -34.71 -9.74 6.39
C ASN A 817 -34.34 -8.54 5.54
N ASP A 818 -33.95 -7.43 6.19
CA ASP A 818 -33.52 -6.20 5.54
C ASP A 818 -32.23 -6.42 4.77
N LEU A 819 -31.20 -6.98 5.41
CA LEU A 819 -29.94 -7.30 4.74
C LEU A 819 -30.16 -8.23 3.54
N ILE A 820 -30.95 -9.28 3.73
CA ILE A 820 -31.28 -10.23 2.65
C ILE A 820 -31.93 -9.52 1.48
N ARG A 821 -32.90 -8.65 1.74
CA ARG A 821 -33.57 -7.86 0.70
C ARG A 821 -32.58 -7.08 -0.17
N TYR A 822 -31.56 -6.47 0.43
CA TYR A 822 -30.51 -5.77 -0.31
C TYR A 822 -29.55 -6.69 -1.04
N VAL A 823 -29.16 -7.82 -0.45
CA VAL A 823 -28.22 -8.77 -1.06
C VAL A 823 -28.85 -9.55 -2.22
N ASP A 824 -30.17 -9.79 -2.17
CA ASP A 824 -30.91 -10.47 -3.24
C ASP A 824 -31.15 -9.59 -4.46
N GLU A 825 -31.06 -8.27 -4.29
CA GLU A 825 -31.22 -7.32 -5.38
C GLU A 825 -29.87 -7.14 -6.10
N PRO A 826 -29.75 -7.52 -7.40
CA PRO A 826 -28.46 -7.57 -8.10
C PRO A 826 -27.68 -6.26 -8.16
N ILE A 827 -28.37 -5.12 -8.25
CA ILE A 827 -27.78 -3.79 -8.35
C ILE A 827 -27.19 -3.40 -7.00
N THR A 828 -27.94 -3.54 -5.92
CA THR A 828 -27.49 -3.12 -4.58
C THR A 828 -26.52 -4.12 -3.92
N LYS A 829 -26.58 -5.41 -4.29
CA LYS A 829 -25.68 -6.46 -3.79
C LYS A 829 -24.20 -6.11 -3.91
N SER A 830 -23.79 -5.64 -5.08
CA SER A 830 -22.39 -5.32 -5.36
C SER A 830 -21.86 -4.20 -4.45
N ILE A 831 -22.71 -3.26 -4.07
CA ILE A 831 -22.32 -2.09 -3.27
C ILE A 831 -22.38 -2.45 -1.78
N ILE A 832 -23.45 -3.09 -1.32
CA ILE A 832 -23.63 -3.49 0.09
C ILE A 832 -22.51 -4.43 0.54
N ASN A 833 -22.07 -5.35 -0.32
CA ASN A 833 -20.97 -6.27 0.01
C ASN A 833 -19.61 -5.59 0.14
N THR A 834 -19.42 -4.36 -0.36
CA THR A 834 -18.18 -3.59 -0.16
C THR A 834 -18.16 -2.80 1.16
N LEU A 835 -19.29 -2.74 1.87
CA LEU A 835 -19.35 -2.10 3.18
C LEU A 835 -18.73 -3.01 4.25
N SER A 836 -17.93 -2.42 5.14
CA SER A 836 -17.45 -3.12 6.33
C SER A 836 -18.60 -3.47 7.27
N TYR A 837 -18.37 -4.44 8.17
CA TYR A 837 -19.34 -4.91 9.16
C TYR A 837 -20.10 -3.77 9.86
N GLU A 838 -19.39 -2.83 10.49
CA GLU A 838 -19.99 -1.72 11.24
C GLU A 838 -20.84 -0.80 10.35
N ARG A 839 -20.37 -0.52 9.13
CA ARG A 839 -21.09 0.33 8.17
C ARG A 839 -22.37 -0.34 7.71
N LYS A 840 -22.29 -1.62 7.39
CA LYS A 840 -23.43 -2.42 6.95
C LYS A 840 -24.48 -2.50 8.06
N LEU A 841 -24.06 -2.63 9.32
CA LEU A 841 -24.96 -2.67 10.47
C LEU A 841 -25.76 -1.36 10.59
N VAL A 842 -25.06 -0.22 10.62
CA VAL A 842 -25.73 1.09 10.73
C VAL A 842 -26.61 1.38 9.51
N PHE A 843 -26.14 1.04 8.30
CA PHE A 843 -26.92 1.23 7.08
C PHE A 843 -28.23 0.43 7.12
N ILE A 844 -28.17 -0.85 7.47
CA ILE A 844 -29.35 -1.72 7.54
C ILE A 844 -30.30 -1.28 8.66
N ASP A 845 -29.78 -0.90 9.82
CA ASP A 845 -30.60 -0.36 10.91
C ASP A 845 -31.33 0.92 10.52
N THR A 846 -30.72 1.71 9.63
CA THR A 846 -31.30 2.98 9.17
C THR A 846 -32.26 2.78 8.00
N PHE A 847 -31.91 1.98 7.00
CA PHE A 847 -32.59 1.93 5.69
C PHE A 847 -33.07 0.55 5.25
N GLY A 848 -33.07 -0.42 6.15
CA GLY A 848 -33.34 -1.80 5.82
C GLY A 848 -34.67 -2.06 5.11
N ASN A 849 -35.68 -1.21 5.35
CA ASN A 849 -36.99 -1.28 4.72
C ASN A 849 -37.13 -0.47 3.41
N ASP A 850 -36.09 0.25 2.98
CA ASP A 850 -36.15 1.23 1.88
C ASP A 850 -35.53 0.71 0.57
N LEU A 851 -35.46 -0.61 0.36
CA LEU A 851 -34.84 -1.21 -0.82
C LEU A 851 -35.31 -0.59 -2.14
N ALA A 852 -36.61 -0.30 -2.29
CA ALA A 852 -37.15 0.29 -3.51
C ALA A 852 -36.45 1.61 -3.88
N THR A 853 -36.11 2.43 -2.89
CA THR A 853 -35.39 3.69 -3.08
C THR A 853 -33.98 3.44 -3.61
N PHE A 854 -33.21 2.56 -2.96
CA PHE A 854 -31.83 2.29 -3.32
C PHE A 854 -31.67 1.39 -4.55
N LYS A 855 -32.68 0.59 -4.89
CA LYS A 855 -32.76 -0.12 -6.17
C LYS A 855 -32.86 0.85 -7.34
N ASN A 856 -33.70 1.88 -7.18
CA ASN A 856 -33.87 2.90 -8.22
C ASN A 856 -32.68 3.88 -8.26
N LYS A 857 -31.99 4.06 -7.12
CA LYS A 857 -30.86 4.99 -6.96
C LYS A 857 -29.71 4.35 -6.16
N PRO A 858 -28.97 3.40 -6.73
CA PRO A 858 -27.92 2.64 -6.01
C PRO A 858 -26.76 3.53 -5.56
N GLU A 859 -26.51 4.65 -6.24
CA GLU A 859 -25.50 5.64 -5.88
C GLU A 859 -25.72 6.26 -4.50
N LEU A 860 -26.95 6.25 -3.98
CA LEU A 860 -27.25 6.76 -2.64
C LEU A 860 -26.51 6.01 -1.53
N ILE A 861 -26.17 4.73 -1.74
CA ILE A 861 -25.42 3.94 -0.77
C ILE A 861 -23.99 4.49 -0.63
N ASN A 862 -23.33 4.81 -1.75
CA ASN A 862 -22.00 5.41 -1.76
C ASN A 862 -22.00 6.84 -1.23
N ARG A 863 -23.07 7.59 -1.53
CA ARG A 863 -23.27 8.94 -0.98
C ARG A 863 -23.47 8.89 0.53
N TRP A 864 -24.28 7.97 1.05
CA TRP A 864 -24.39 7.74 2.50
C TRP A 864 -23.04 7.39 3.13
N LYS A 865 -22.30 6.44 2.53
CA LYS A 865 -20.96 6.04 2.99
C LYS A 865 -20.02 7.24 3.13
N ARG A 866 -20.03 8.15 2.16
CA ARG A 866 -19.20 9.37 2.18
C ARG A 866 -19.45 10.23 3.42
N TYR A 867 -20.69 10.40 3.84
CA TYR A 867 -21.04 11.18 5.03
C TYR A 867 -20.75 10.43 6.32
N TYR A 868 -20.98 9.11 6.34
CA TYR A 868 -20.67 8.27 7.50
C TYR A 868 -19.16 8.19 7.76
N ASP A 869 -18.34 8.10 6.72
CA ASP A 869 -16.89 7.98 6.83
C ASP A 869 -16.20 9.29 7.27
N GLU A 870 -16.84 10.43 7.07
CA GLU A 870 -16.31 11.72 7.47
C GLU A 870 -16.48 11.95 8.98
N LEU A 871 -15.39 11.83 9.75
CA LEU A 871 -15.38 11.91 11.21
C LEU A 871 -16.04 13.18 11.76
N VAL A 872 -15.83 14.33 11.11
CA VAL A 872 -16.38 15.62 11.57
C VAL A 872 -17.90 15.69 11.39
N LEU A 873 -18.44 15.01 10.38
CA LEU A 873 -19.87 15.04 10.04
C LEU A 873 -20.65 13.88 10.67
N ARG A 874 -19.98 12.76 10.96
CA ARG A 874 -20.61 11.50 11.38
C ARG A 874 -21.66 11.68 12.46
N GLN A 875 -21.33 12.37 13.55
CA GLN A 875 -22.26 12.53 14.67
C GLN A 875 -23.49 13.35 14.27
N SER A 876 -23.30 14.48 13.60
CA SER A 876 -24.41 15.32 13.14
C SER A 876 -25.28 14.62 12.09
N PHE A 877 -24.66 13.81 11.24
CA PHE A 877 -25.33 13.01 10.22
C PHE A 877 -26.16 11.87 10.83
N LEU A 878 -25.61 11.13 11.80
CA LEU A 878 -26.31 10.05 12.49
C LEU A 878 -27.45 10.53 13.40
N ASN A 879 -27.42 11.80 13.82
CA ASN A 879 -28.50 12.41 14.59
C ASN A 879 -29.72 12.81 13.72
N LEU A 880 -29.65 12.66 12.39
CA LEU A 880 -30.77 12.97 11.51
C LEU A 880 -31.79 11.82 11.48
N GLU A 881 -33.08 12.17 11.38
CA GLU A 881 -34.13 11.19 11.10
C GLU A 881 -33.93 10.55 9.73
N LYS A 882 -34.41 9.30 9.57
CA LYS A 882 -34.24 8.51 8.34
C LYS A 882 -34.66 9.26 7.08
N ASP A 883 -35.87 9.81 7.06
CA ASP A 883 -36.43 10.48 5.88
C ASP A 883 -35.64 11.74 5.51
N LYS A 884 -35.13 12.45 6.54
CA LYS A 884 -34.26 13.61 6.35
C LYS A 884 -32.90 13.20 5.80
N THR A 885 -32.38 12.06 6.26
CA THR A 885 -31.11 11.50 5.77
C THR A 885 -31.22 11.11 4.31
N LEU A 886 -32.31 10.45 3.89
CA LEU A 886 -32.58 10.10 2.50
C LEU A 886 -32.62 11.34 1.61
N ILE A 887 -33.35 12.37 2.03
CA ILE A 887 -33.43 13.63 1.28
C ILE A 887 -32.05 14.28 1.18
N LEU A 888 -31.26 14.26 2.25
CA LEU A 888 -29.93 14.83 2.26
C LEU A 888 -28.97 14.10 1.31
N ILE A 889 -28.90 12.76 1.34
CA ILE A 889 -28.01 12.01 0.45
C ILE A 889 -28.49 12.03 -1.01
N ASP A 890 -29.79 12.15 -1.25
CA ASP A 890 -30.33 12.28 -2.61
C ASP A 890 -29.99 13.64 -3.22
N GLU A 891 -30.17 14.71 -2.44
CA GLU A 891 -30.04 16.07 -2.95
C GLU A 891 -28.65 16.69 -2.80
N LEU A 892 -27.85 16.22 -1.83
CA LEU A 892 -26.52 16.73 -1.48
C LEU A 892 -25.45 15.62 -1.38
N GLY A 893 -25.77 14.38 -1.74
CA GLY A 893 -24.83 13.27 -1.65
C GLY A 893 -23.60 13.40 -2.55
N ASP A 894 -23.77 14.05 -3.69
CA ASP A 894 -22.78 14.22 -4.77
C ASP A 894 -22.13 15.60 -4.78
N LEU A 895 -22.18 16.33 -3.67
CA LEU A 895 -21.55 17.65 -3.58
C LEU A 895 -20.08 17.61 -4.04
N PRO A 896 -19.63 18.54 -4.90
CA PRO A 896 -18.21 18.73 -5.17
C PRO A 896 -17.42 18.87 -3.88
N ASN A 897 -16.16 18.40 -3.88
CA ASN A 897 -15.32 18.41 -2.68
C ASN A 897 -15.21 19.80 -2.02
N GLU A 898 -15.22 20.87 -2.82
CA GLU A 898 -15.20 22.25 -2.33
C GLU A 898 -16.43 22.59 -1.48
N LEU A 899 -17.64 22.20 -1.91
CA LEU A 899 -18.86 22.44 -1.15
C LEU A 899 -19.01 21.48 0.03
N PHE A 900 -18.51 20.24 -0.12
CA PHE A 900 -18.48 19.27 0.98
C PHE A 900 -17.57 19.74 2.13
N LEU A 901 -16.46 20.43 1.82
CA LEU A 901 -15.65 21.11 2.84
C LEU A 901 -16.43 22.19 3.60
N GLY A 902 -17.37 22.86 2.94
CA GLY A 902 -18.29 23.81 3.59
C GLY A 902 -19.12 23.15 4.70
N LEU A 903 -19.67 21.96 4.43
CA LEU A 903 -20.35 21.14 5.43
C LEU A 903 -19.40 20.72 6.55
N LYS A 904 -18.17 20.30 6.23
CA LYS A 904 -17.17 19.92 7.23
C LYS A 904 -16.82 21.06 8.18
N ARG A 905 -16.69 22.29 7.66
CA ARG A 905 -16.43 23.48 8.47
C ARG A 905 -17.61 23.82 9.39
N ASN A 906 -18.84 23.52 8.96
CA ASN A 906 -20.06 23.86 9.69
C ASN A 906 -21.07 22.68 9.70
N PRO A 907 -20.86 21.65 10.54
CA PRO A 907 -21.72 20.46 10.55
C PRO A 907 -23.19 20.74 10.87
N SER A 908 -23.49 21.86 11.55
CA SER A 908 -24.86 22.32 11.84
C SER A 908 -25.70 22.56 10.58
N LYS A 909 -25.07 22.81 9.42
CA LYS A 909 -25.73 22.96 8.13
C LYS A 909 -26.50 21.72 7.69
N LEU A 910 -26.08 20.54 8.13
CA LEU A 910 -26.85 19.30 7.89
C LEU A 910 -28.24 19.41 8.53
N GLY A 911 -28.31 19.88 9.77
CA GLY A 911 -29.57 20.11 10.48
C GLY A 911 -30.41 21.23 9.87
N GLU A 912 -29.79 22.33 9.46
CA GLU A 912 -30.48 23.46 8.79
C GLU A 912 -31.21 22.99 7.51
N TYR A 913 -30.54 22.19 6.68
CA TYR A 913 -31.13 21.64 5.47
C TYR A 913 -32.19 20.58 5.76
N ALA A 914 -31.86 19.63 6.64
CA ALA A 914 -32.72 18.51 6.98
C ALA A 914 -34.06 18.96 7.59
N ASN A 915 -34.04 20.04 8.38
CA ASN A 915 -35.24 20.58 9.05
C ASN A 915 -35.97 21.64 8.21
N SER A 916 -35.48 21.99 7.03
CA SER A 916 -36.12 22.92 6.12
C SER A 916 -37.28 22.27 5.36
N ASP A 917 -38.36 23.03 5.12
CA ASP A 917 -39.45 22.58 4.24
C ASP A 917 -38.99 22.41 2.78
N THR A 918 -39.83 21.82 1.93
CA THR A 918 -39.47 21.52 0.54
C THR A 918 -39.11 22.77 -0.28
N ILE A 919 -39.78 23.90 -0.04
CA ILE A 919 -39.50 25.16 -0.75
C ILE A 919 -38.14 25.69 -0.33
N LYS A 920 -37.87 25.70 0.99
CA LYS A 920 -36.58 26.12 1.55
C LYS A 920 -35.43 25.24 1.07
N ARG A 921 -35.59 23.91 1.08
CA ARG A 921 -34.57 22.97 0.58
C ARG A 921 -34.30 23.15 -0.90
N GLN A 922 -35.34 23.27 -1.73
CA GLN A 922 -35.16 23.52 -3.15
C GLN A 922 -34.39 24.84 -3.38
N PHE A 923 -34.68 25.86 -2.56
CA PHE A 923 -33.96 27.12 -2.61
C PHE A 923 -32.49 26.98 -2.18
N LEU A 924 -32.20 26.31 -1.06
CA LEU A 924 -30.83 26.05 -0.60
C LEU A 924 -30.04 25.21 -1.60
N ARG A 925 -30.65 24.19 -2.20
CA ARG A 925 -30.03 23.36 -3.25
C ARG A 925 -29.68 24.18 -4.49
N LYS A 926 -30.60 25.06 -4.91
CA LYS A 926 -30.37 26.08 -5.95
C LYS A 926 -29.46 27.21 -5.47
N ASN A 927 -28.94 27.23 -4.26
CA ASN A 927 -28.00 28.28 -3.84
C ASN A 927 -26.89 27.68 -3.00
N ARG A 928 -26.56 26.40 -3.25
CA ARG A 928 -25.62 25.63 -2.44
C ARG A 928 -24.23 26.25 -2.41
N ASP A 929 -23.82 26.92 -3.49
CA ASP A 929 -22.55 27.63 -3.59
C ASP A 929 -22.48 28.83 -2.65
N PHE A 930 -23.60 29.52 -2.43
CA PHE A 930 -23.68 30.61 -1.46
C PHE A 930 -23.83 30.08 -0.05
N TRP A 931 -24.70 29.08 0.11
CA TRP A 931 -25.06 28.50 1.40
C TRP A 931 -23.90 27.81 2.09
N LEU A 932 -23.21 26.92 1.39
CA LEU A 932 -22.15 26.08 1.98
C LEU A 932 -20.79 26.76 1.98
N ALA A 933 -20.46 27.56 0.95
CA ALA A 933 -19.15 28.21 0.89
C ALA A 933 -19.03 29.37 1.90
N ASN A 934 -20.10 30.14 2.11
CA ASN A 934 -20.09 31.35 2.95
C ASN A 934 -20.76 31.15 4.32
N ASN A 935 -21.22 29.94 4.64
CA ASN A 935 -21.89 29.60 5.90
C ASN A 935 -23.18 30.40 6.17
N TYR A 936 -23.82 30.98 5.15
CA TYR A 936 -25.02 31.81 5.29
C TYR A 936 -26.24 31.02 5.73
N THR A 937 -27.15 31.64 6.49
CA THR A 937 -28.46 31.01 6.77
C THR A 937 -29.39 31.15 5.58
N TYR A 938 -30.43 30.32 5.53
CA TYR A 938 -31.51 30.43 4.56
C TYR A 938 -32.05 31.86 4.39
N GLU A 939 -32.35 32.55 5.50
CA GLU A 939 -32.95 33.89 5.48
C GLU A 939 -32.05 34.91 4.79
N TYR A 940 -30.74 34.83 5.04
CA TYR A 940 -29.75 35.69 4.39
C TYR A 940 -29.73 35.48 2.87
N ILE A 941 -29.65 34.23 2.42
CA ILE A 941 -29.58 33.91 0.98
C ILE A 941 -30.91 34.26 0.28
N SER A 942 -32.04 34.01 0.95
CA SER A 942 -33.37 34.30 0.43
C SER A 942 -33.55 35.79 0.13
N SER A 943 -32.96 36.68 0.94
CA SER A 943 -33.00 38.13 0.73
C SER A 943 -32.40 38.58 -0.62
N PHE A 944 -31.55 37.75 -1.22
CA PHE A 944 -30.84 38.00 -2.48
C PHE A 944 -31.40 37.31 -3.71
N LYS A 945 -32.42 36.47 -3.53
CA LYS A 945 -32.91 35.58 -4.58
C LYS A 945 -33.11 36.30 -5.91
N LEU A 946 -33.78 37.45 -5.89
CA LEU A 946 -34.12 38.20 -7.10
C LEU A 946 -32.88 38.79 -7.78
N GLU A 947 -31.92 39.26 -7.00
CA GLU A 947 -30.69 39.87 -7.51
C GLU A 947 -29.76 38.82 -8.09
N ILE A 948 -29.56 37.71 -7.38
CA ILE A 948 -28.81 36.55 -7.89
C ILE A 948 -29.45 36.05 -9.18
N ASP A 949 -30.78 35.86 -9.21
CA ASP A 949 -31.51 35.42 -10.41
C ASP A 949 -31.36 36.41 -11.58
N LYS A 950 -31.37 37.72 -11.32
CA LYS A 950 -31.15 38.76 -12.34
C LYS A 950 -29.75 38.67 -12.93
N VAL A 951 -28.72 38.50 -12.08
CA VAL A 951 -27.32 38.37 -12.54
C VAL A 951 -27.16 37.09 -13.35
N VAL A 952 -27.60 35.95 -12.82
CA VAL A 952 -27.53 34.67 -13.51
C VAL A 952 -28.20 34.77 -14.88
N LYS A 953 -29.44 35.27 -14.98
CA LYS A 953 -30.14 35.44 -16.27
C LYS A 953 -29.41 36.36 -17.24
N THR A 954 -28.79 37.43 -16.74
CA THR A 954 -28.09 38.41 -17.57
C THR A 954 -26.80 37.82 -18.18
N TYR A 955 -26.10 36.96 -17.44
CA TYR A 955 -24.76 36.52 -17.80
C TYR A 955 -24.65 35.06 -18.26
N LYS A 956 -25.65 34.22 -17.98
CA LYS A 956 -25.70 32.80 -18.38
C LYS A 956 -25.46 32.57 -19.88
N ASN A 957 -25.96 33.46 -20.73
CA ASN A 957 -25.88 33.32 -22.19
C ASN A 957 -24.58 33.88 -22.81
N GLN A 958 -23.70 34.50 -22.01
CA GLN A 958 -22.47 35.13 -22.52
C GLN A 958 -21.29 34.14 -22.52
N LEU A 959 -21.37 33.02 -23.24
CA LEU A 959 -20.25 32.09 -23.54
C LEU A 959 -19.15 32.06 -22.46
N LEU A 960 -19.53 31.77 -21.21
CA LEU A 960 -18.61 31.77 -20.08
C LEU A 960 -17.86 30.43 -20.07
N SER A 961 -16.69 30.40 -20.69
CA SER A 961 -15.82 29.21 -20.65
C SER A 961 -15.26 28.97 -19.26
N ALA A 962 -14.98 27.71 -18.92
CA ALA A 962 -14.32 27.30 -17.67
C ALA A 962 -12.83 27.74 -17.54
N ASP A 963 -12.28 28.44 -18.53
CA ASP A 963 -10.93 29.00 -18.48
C ASP A 963 -10.82 30.11 -17.41
N ILE A 964 -9.77 30.04 -16.59
CA ILE A 964 -9.46 30.98 -15.49
C ILE A 964 -9.33 32.42 -16.01
N LYS A 965 -8.83 32.61 -17.24
CA LYS A 965 -8.70 33.94 -17.85
C LYS A 965 -10.07 34.55 -18.19
N THR A 966 -10.96 33.75 -18.77
CA THR A 966 -12.35 34.15 -19.05
C THR A 966 -13.15 34.34 -17.75
N ARG A 967 -12.87 33.55 -16.70
CA ARG A 967 -13.42 33.72 -15.35
C ARG A 967 -13.05 35.06 -14.72
N LEU A 968 -11.79 35.47 -14.79
CA LEU A 968 -11.34 36.76 -14.28
C LEU A 968 -11.96 37.92 -15.07
N GLN A 969 -12.06 37.81 -16.40
CA GLN A 969 -12.74 38.79 -17.25
C GLN A 969 -14.25 38.86 -17.00
N ALA A 970 -14.90 37.73 -16.71
CA ALA A 970 -16.32 37.68 -16.36
C ALA A 970 -16.58 38.27 -14.96
N LEU A 971 -15.74 37.95 -13.98
CA LEU A 971 -15.76 38.57 -12.65
C LEU A 971 -15.52 40.09 -12.73
N GLU A 972 -14.65 40.54 -13.62
CA GLU A 972 -14.42 41.97 -13.89
C GLU A 972 -15.63 42.63 -14.56
N LYS A 973 -16.29 41.94 -15.50
CA LYS A 973 -17.56 42.41 -16.09
C LYS A 973 -18.73 42.46 -15.10
N ILE A 974 -18.81 41.52 -14.15
CA ILE A 974 -19.79 41.55 -13.04
C ILE A 974 -19.50 42.73 -12.11
N LYS A 975 -18.21 43.04 -11.85
CA LYS A 975 -17.78 44.21 -11.07
C LYS A 975 -18.14 45.55 -11.73
N ILE A 976 -18.22 45.62 -13.06
CA ILE A 976 -18.40 46.86 -13.84
C ILE A 976 -19.87 47.11 -14.25
N SER A 977 -20.77 46.13 -14.10
CA SER A 977 -22.14 46.27 -14.63
C SER A 977 -23.01 47.26 -13.84
N GLU A 978 -23.52 48.29 -14.51
CA GLU A 978 -24.41 49.32 -13.93
C GLU A 978 -25.81 48.81 -13.55
N LYS A 979 -26.12 47.52 -13.77
CA LYS A 979 -27.43 46.92 -13.47
C LYS A 979 -27.43 46.04 -12.22
N PHE A 980 -26.28 45.90 -11.56
CA PHE A 980 -26.07 45.10 -10.37
C PHE A 980 -25.24 45.87 -9.34
N THR A 981 -25.85 46.35 -8.26
CA THR A 981 -25.15 47.05 -7.18
C THR A 981 -24.54 46.02 -6.24
N LEU A 982 -23.22 45.81 -6.35
CA LEU A 982 -22.45 44.97 -5.43
C LEU A 982 -22.65 45.32 -3.94
N GLY A 983 -23.11 46.53 -3.63
CA GLY A 983 -23.51 46.96 -2.29
C GLY A 983 -24.70 46.19 -1.71
N ASP A 984 -25.61 45.67 -2.55
CA ASP A 984 -26.76 44.89 -2.08
C ASP A 984 -26.30 43.68 -1.26
N PHE A 985 -25.21 43.01 -1.68
CA PHE A 985 -24.61 41.85 -1.01
C PHE A 985 -24.24 42.09 0.45
N ILE A 986 -24.15 43.34 0.88
CA ILE A 986 -23.87 43.72 2.26
C ILE A 986 -25.07 44.41 2.89
N GLU A 987 -25.78 45.26 2.14
CA GLU A 987 -26.91 46.02 2.68
C GLU A 987 -28.11 45.15 3.06
N LYS A 988 -28.51 44.16 2.23
CA LYS A 988 -29.65 43.30 2.58
C LYS A 988 -29.37 42.37 3.77
N PRO A 989 -28.21 41.70 3.87
CA PRO A 989 -27.83 40.94 5.05
C PRO A 989 -27.70 41.82 6.26
N MET A 990 -27.14 43.03 6.11
CA MET A 990 -27.08 44.00 7.20
C MET A 990 -28.47 44.25 7.76
N ARG A 991 -29.52 44.41 6.93
CA ARG A 991 -30.90 44.59 7.41
C ARG A 991 -31.37 43.41 8.26
N VAL A 992 -31.19 42.18 7.77
CA VAL A 992 -31.57 40.96 8.51
C VAL A 992 -30.77 40.83 9.82
N TYR A 993 -29.46 41.05 9.74
CA TYR A 993 -28.54 40.99 10.87
C TYR A 993 -28.90 42.00 11.97
N LEU A 994 -29.10 43.25 11.60
CA LEU A 994 -29.45 44.31 12.54
C LEU A 994 -30.86 44.09 13.12
N ASN A 995 -31.83 43.66 12.31
CA ASN A 995 -33.18 43.33 12.81
C ASN A 995 -33.17 42.21 13.86
N ASN A 996 -32.25 41.25 13.76
CA ASN A 996 -32.10 40.17 14.74
C ASN A 996 -31.30 40.59 15.99
N MET A 997 -30.55 41.68 15.92
CA MET A 997 -29.68 42.16 17.01
C MET A 997 -30.35 43.23 17.89
N ILE A 998 -31.34 43.97 17.36
CA ILE A 998 -31.97 45.08 18.10
C ILE A 998 -32.79 44.62 19.30
N LEU A 999 -32.76 45.42 20.35
CA LEU A 999 -33.55 45.21 21.56
C LEU A 999 -34.99 45.74 21.41
N ASN A 1000 -35.90 45.29 22.28
CA ASN A 1000 -37.31 45.70 22.25
C ASN A 1000 -37.52 47.23 22.33
N ASN A 1001 -36.62 47.96 22.99
CA ASN A 1001 -36.64 49.43 23.11
C ASN A 1001 -35.87 50.17 21.99
N GLU A 1002 -35.46 49.47 20.93
CA GLU A 1002 -34.73 50.04 19.80
C GLU A 1002 -35.57 50.04 18.51
N ASP A 1003 -35.16 50.87 17.56
CA ASP A 1003 -35.70 50.91 16.19
C ASP A 1003 -34.57 51.05 15.16
N LEU A 1004 -34.89 50.78 13.89
CA LEU A 1004 -33.95 50.82 12.79
C LEU A 1004 -34.44 51.76 11.68
N MET A 1005 -33.50 52.57 11.18
CA MET A 1005 -33.67 53.38 9.99
C MET A 1005 -32.62 52.95 8.96
N PHE A 1006 -33.03 52.43 7.82
CA PHE A 1006 -32.14 52.05 6.71
C PHE A 1006 -32.18 53.07 5.58
N SER A 1007 -31.09 53.18 4.80
CA SER A 1007 -30.99 54.06 3.62
C SER A 1007 -31.46 55.49 3.92
N VAL A 1008 -30.91 56.08 4.97
CA VAL A 1008 -31.28 57.41 5.47
C VAL A 1008 -30.68 58.46 4.54
N ASP A 1009 -31.52 59.27 3.92
CA ASP A 1009 -31.09 60.25 2.91
C ASP A 1009 -31.95 61.52 2.97
N ILE A 1010 -31.46 62.57 2.34
CA ILE A 1010 -32.16 63.86 2.24
C ILE A 1010 -33.20 63.83 1.11
N LEU A 1011 -34.36 64.44 1.36
CA LEU A 1011 -35.45 64.56 0.40
C LEU A 1011 -35.87 66.03 0.26
N PHE A 1012 -35.74 66.56 -0.96
CA PHE A 1012 -36.25 67.88 -1.33
C PHE A 1012 -37.65 67.75 -1.93
N LYS A 1013 -38.61 68.55 -1.46
CA LYS A 1013 -39.98 68.55 -1.98
C LYS A 1013 -40.36 69.86 -2.63
N LYS A 1014 -41.24 69.77 -3.62
CA LYS A 1014 -41.94 70.90 -4.25
C LYS A 1014 -43.12 71.36 -3.39
N ALA A 1015 -43.72 72.49 -3.76
CA ALA A 1015 -44.88 73.04 -3.06
C ALA A 1015 -46.11 72.10 -3.08
N ASP A 1016 -46.22 71.24 -4.10
CA ASP A 1016 -47.26 70.20 -4.20
C ASP A 1016 -46.97 68.94 -3.35
N GLY A 1017 -45.86 68.94 -2.59
CA GLY A 1017 -45.43 67.83 -1.75
C GLY A 1017 -44.69 66.70 -2.48
N THR A 1018 -44.55 66.78 -3.81
CA THR A 1018 -43.83 65.76 -4.59
C THR A 1018 -42.31 65.90 -4.46
N PRO A 1019 -41.55 64.79 -4.54
CA PRO A 1019 -40.08 64.84 -4.60
C PRO A 1019 -39.59 65.68 -5.78
N LEU A 1020 -38.62 66.57 -5.53
CA LEU A 1020 -38.01 67.42 -6.55
C LEU A 1020 -37.19 66.60 -7.56
N VAL A 1021 -36.40 65.67 -7.04
CA VAL A 1021 -35.59 64.71 -7.80
C VAL A 1021 -35.59 63.37 -7.08
N GLY A 1022 -35.63 62.27 -7.84
CA GLY A 1022 -35.64 60.91 -7.31
C GLY A 1022 -34.25 60.33 -7.04
N LYS A 1023 -33.20 61.15 -6.97
CA LYS A 1023 -31.82 60.69 -6.77
C LYS A 1023 -31.45 60.57 -5.29
N ILE A 1024 -30.41 59.80 -5.04
CA ILE A 1024 -29.76 59.64 -3.74
C ILE A 1024 -28.66 60.69 -3.64
N HIS A 1025 -28.59 61.42 -2.52
CA HIS A 1025 -27.60 62.50 -2.37
C HIS A 1025 -26.53 62.18 -1.31
N LEU A 1026 -26.95 61.86 -0.08
CA LEU A 1026 -26.05 61.61 1.03
C LEU A 1026 -25.93 60.12 1.32
N ASP A 1027 -27.05 59.41 1.47
CA ASP A 1027 -27.17 57.98 1.79
C ASP A 1027 -26.35 57.50 3.00
N ILE A 1028 -27.02 57.25 4.11
CA ILE A 1028 -26.45 56.59 5.29
C ILE A 1028 -27.09 55.21 5.42
N ASP A 1029 -26.26 54.17 5.42
CA ASP A 1029 -26.70 52.80 5.21
C ASP A 1029 -27.69 52.30 6.28
N ALA A 1030 -27.37 52.48 7.57
CA ALA A 1030 -28.31 52.21 8.65
C ALA A 1030 -28.05 53.00 9.93
N ILE A 1031 -29.09 53.19 10.74
CA ILE A 1031 -29.04 53.87 12.04
C ILE A 1031 -29.92 53.10 13.03
N VAL A 1032 -29.33 52.70 14.17
CA VAL A 1032 -30.07 52.19 15.34
C VAL A 1032 -30.44 53.36 16.24
N VAL A 1033 -31.72 53.43 16.60
CA VAL A 1033 -32.29 54.49 17.43
C VAL A 1033 -32.79 53.88 18.75
N ASN A 1034 -32.45 54.53 19.87
CA ASN A 1034 -33.05 54.20 21.15
C ASN A 1034 -34.39 54.94 21.29
N LYS A 1035 -35.51 54.20 21.32
CA LYS A 1035 -36.85 54.79 21.36
C LYS A 1035 -37.16 55.51 22.67
N SER A 1036 -36.59 55.06 23.78
CA SER A 1036 -36.87 55.63 25.11
C SER A 1036 -36.37 57.06 25.26
N ILE A 1037 -35.27 57.41 24.58
CA ILE A 1037 -34.66 58.75 24.62
C ILE A 1037 -34.69 59.48 23.27
N ASN A 1038 -35.23 58.83 22.23
CA ASN A 1038 -35.27 59.31 20.85
C ASN A 1038 -33.90 59.81 20.33
N LYS A 1039 -32.83 59.05 20.58
CA LYS A 1039 -31.47 59.36 20.13
C LYS A 1039 -30.88 58.26 19.28
N ILE A 1040 -30.05 58.66 18.32
CA ILE A 1040 -29.20 57.74 17.56
C ILE A 1040 -28.26 57.04 18.55
N LYS A 1041 -28.38 55.72 18.64
CA LYS A 1041 -27.48 54.87 19.42
C LYS A 1041 -26.21 54.58 18.63
N MET A 1042 -26.35 54.12 17.37
CA MET A 1042 -25.23 53.70 16.54
C MET A 1042 -25.58 53.84 15.06
N PRO A 1043 -24.81 54.62 14.27
CA PRO A 1043 -24.85 54.55 12.82
C PRO A 1043 -23.96 53.41 12.30
N TYR A 1044 -24.39 52.78 11.21
CA TYR A 1044 -23.69 51.69 10.53
C TYR A 1044 -23.38 52.07 9.10
N SER A 1045 -22.26 51.55 8.61
CA SER A 1045 -21.80 51.73 7.24
C SER A 1045 -21.60 50.36 6.60
N ALA A 1046 -22.29 50.10 5.50
CA ALA A 1046 -22.16 48.87 4.72
C ALA A 1046 -21.03 49.05 3.71
N LYS A 1047 -19.99 48.22 3.79
CA LYS A 1047 -18.87 48.24 2.84
C LYS A 1047 -18.52 46.84 2.39
N LEU A 1048 -18.23 46.71 1.09
CA LEU A 1048 -17.84 45.43 0.52
C LEU A 1048 -16.37 45.11 0.80
N THR A 1049 -15.51 46.13 0.85
CA THR A 1049 -14.11 45.95 1.24
C THR A 1049 -13.94 46.42 2.69
N PRO A 1050 -13.39 45.57 3.58
CA PRO A 1050 -13.13 45.96 4.96
C PRO A 1050 -12.25 47.20 5.06
N GLY A 1051 -12.65 48.17 5.88
CA GLY A 1051 -11.90 49.39 6.15
C GLY A 1051 -12.26 50.59 5.27
N GLU A 1052 -13.04 50.41 4.20
CA GLU A 1052 -13.42 51.48 3.28
C GLU A 1052 -14.19 52.63 3.96
N THR A 1053 -14.93 52.37 5.05
CA THR A 1053 -15.61 53.43 5.80
C THR A 1053 -14.62 54.45 6.35
N PHE A 1054 -13.39 54.02 6.66
CA PHE A 1054 -12.37 54.84 7.31
C PHE A 1054 -11.43 55.54 6.32
N GLU A 1055 -11.57 55.27 5.01
CA GLU A 1055 -10.79 55.94 3.97
C GLU A 1055 -11.34 57.34 3.64
N THR A 1056 -10.46 58.34 3.60
CA THR A 1056 -10.87 59.71 3.26
C THR A 1056 -10.75 59.97 1.75
N THR A 1057 -11.87 60.14 1.05
CA THR A 1057 -11.88 60.63 -0.34
C THR A 1057 -12.24 62.13 -0.37
N LYS A 1058 -11.46 62.95 -1.10
CA LYS A 1058 -11.70 64.41 -1.17
C LYS A 1058 -12.95 64.79 -1.99
N ALA A 1059 -13.41 63.91 -2.88
CA ALA A 1059 -14.41 64.22 -3.90
C ALA A 1059 -15.87 63.96 -3.48
N LYS A 1060 -16.13 63.18 -2.42
CA LYS A 1060 -17.47 62.84 -1.90
C LYS A 1060 -17.54 63.10 -0.39
N TYR A 1061 -18.73 63.09 0.20
CA TYR A 1061 -18.87 63.08 1.67
C TYR A 1061 -18.54 61.69 2.20
N ASN A 1062 -17.73 61.61 3.25
CA ASN A 1062 -17.63 60.39 4.06
C ASN A 1062 -18.83 60.27 5.01
N ASP A 1063 -19.02 59.11 5.64
CA ASP A 1063 -20.25 58.84 6.39
C ASP A 1063 -20.48 59.77 7.59
N ALA A 1064 -19.41 60.14 8.30
CA ALA A 1064 -19.49 61.13 9.37
C ALA A 1064 -19.86 62.53 8.84
N GLN A 1065 -19.29 62.95 7.71
CA GLN A 1065 -19.60 64.22 7.08
C GLN A 1065 -21.05 64.29 6.57
N LYS A 1066 -21.68 63.17 6.22
CA LYS A 1066 -23.11 63.15 5.85
C LYS A 1066 -24.01 63.52 7.03
N LEU A 1067 -23.76 62.94 8.22
CA LEU A 1067 -24.50 63.29 9.43
C LEU A 1067 -24.21 64.73 9.87
N GLU A 1068 -22.97 65.18 9.77
CA GLU A 1068 -22.61 66.57 10.08
C GLU A 1068 -23.17 67.58 9.08
N PHE A 1069 -23.29 67.21 7.80
CA PHE A 1069 -24.03 68.02 6.83
C PHE A 1069 -25.49 68.18 7.26
N LEU A 1070 -26.19 67.09 7.63
CA LEU A 1070 -27.59 67.15 8.08
C LEU A 1070 -27.74 67.95 9.39
N ARG A 1071 -26.75 67.90 10.28
CA ARG A 1071 -26.69 68.74 11.49
C ARG A 1071 -26.65 70.23 11.13
N ASN A 1072 -25.77 70.60 10.22
CA ASN A 1072 -25.46 71.99 9.90
C ASN A 1072 -26.39 72.61 8.86
N LEU A 1073 -27.13 71.80 8.10
CA LEU A 1073 -28.09 72.26 7.10
C LEU A 1073 -29.19 73.14 7.74
N PRO A 1074 -29.33 74.42 7.39
CA PRO A 1074 -30.37 75.28 7.98
C PRO A 1074 -31.79 74.75 7.75
N GLU A 1075 -32.70 75.03 8.69
CA GLU A 1075 -34.12 74.66 8.55
C GLU A 1075 -34.90 75.67 7.67
N ASP A 1076 -34.46 76.93 7.64
CA ASP A 1076 -34.97 77.92 6.70
C ASP A 1076 -34.52 77.58 5.27
N ILE A 1077 -35.47 77.53 4.34
CA ILE A 1077 -35.22 77.09 2.97
C ILE A 1077 -34.30 78.04 2.20
N THR A 1078 -34.34 79.34 2.48
CA THR A 1078 -33.48 80.33 1.81
C THR A 1078 -32.03 80.18 2.28
N GLN A 1079 -31.83 79.98 3.59
CA GLN A 1079 -30.54 79.70 4.17
C GLN A 1079 -30.01 78.33 3.74
N ALA A 1080 -30.87 77.30 3.69
CA ALA A 1080 -30.51 75.96 3.24
C ALA A 1080 -30.03 75.93 1.79
N LYS A 1081 -30.72 76.66 0.91
CA LYS A 1081 -30.30 76.89 -0.48
C LYS A 1081 -28.88 77.48 -0.56
N THR A 1082 -28.64 78.53 0.22
CA THR A 1082 -27.33 79.20 0.29
C THR A 1082 -26.25 78.23 0.78
N PHE A 1083 -26.53 77.49 1.86
CA PHE A 1083 -25.64 76.49 2.44
C PHE A 1083 -25.25 75.40 1.42
N ILE A 1084 -26.22 74.78 0.75
CA ILE A 1084 -25.99 73.73 -0.27
C ILE A 1084 -25.11 74.24 -1.41
N THR A 1085 -25.29 75.50 -1.84
CA THR A 1085 -24.50 76.11 -2.90
C THR A 1085 -23.04 76.31 -2.48
N GLN A 1086 -22.81 76.68 -1.22
CA GLN A 1086 -21.47 76.91 -0.67
C GLN A 1086 -20.65 75.64 -0.46
N GLU A 1087 -21.30 74.49 -0.30
CA GLU A 1087 -20.61 73.20 -0.11
C GLU A 1087 -19.76 72.79 -1.33
N GLY A 1088 -20.13 73.22 -2.54
CA GLY A 1088 -19.33 73.03 -3.76
C GLY A 1088 -19.07 71.57 -4.17
N LYS A 1089 -19.77 70.59 -3.57
CA LYS A 1089 -19.61 69.16 -3.85
C LYS A 1089 -20.43 68.74 -5.08
N LYS A 1090 -19.88 67.78 -5.86
CA LYS A 1090 -20.52 67.26 -7.09
C LYS A 1090 -21.92 66.67 -6.88
N THR A 1091 -22.20 66.13 -5.68
CA THR A 1091 -23.51 65.56 -5.28
C THR A 1091 -24.67 66.54 -5.41
N TRP A 1092 -24.42 67.85 -5.35
CA TRP A 1092 -25.47 68.87 -5.35
C TRP A 1092 -25.77 69.46 -6.74
N LYS A 1093 -25.01 69.07 -7.77
CA LYS A 1093 -25.04 69.72 -9.09
C LYS A 1093 -26.45 69.79 -9.71
N ASP A 1094 -27.25 68.75 -9.52
CA ASP A 1094 -28.63 68.65 -10.03
C ASP A 1094 -29.63 69.43 -9.19
N ILE A 1095 -29.43 69.51 -7.88
CA ILE A 1095 -30.21 70.35 -6.96
C ILE A 1095 -29.96 71.83 -7.22
N THR A 1096 -28.70 72.22 -7.45
CA THR A 1096 -28.30 73.62 -7.67
C THR A 1096 -28.61 74.13 -9.08
N MET A 1097 -29.18 73.32 -9.97
CA MET A 1097 -29.65 73.79 -11.27
C MET A 1097 -30.81 74.78 -11.07
N PRO A 1098 -30.84 75.94 -11.74
CA PRO A 1098 -31.87 76.96 -11.54
C PRO A 1098 -33.31 76.42 -11.61
N GLN A 1099 -33.59 75.50 -12.55
CA GLN A 1099 -34.92 74.90 -12.68
C GLN A 1099 -35.36 74.05 -11.47
N ASN A 1100 -34.43 73.44 -10.75
CA ASN A 1100 -34.73 72.58 -9.59
C ASN A 1100 -34.61 73.38 -8.28
N PHE A 1101 -33.55 74.18 -8.16
CA PHE A 1101 -33.22 74.97 -6.98
C PHE A 1101 -34.33 75.93 -6.58
N ASN A 1102 -35.01 76.55 -7.56
CA ASN A 1102 -36.11 77.46 -7.32
C ASN A 1102 -37.40 76.75 -6.87
N GLN A 1103 -37.54 75.45 -7.13
CA GLN A 1103 -38.73 74.67 -6.81
C GLN A 1103 -38.67 74.01 -5.42
N ILE A 1104 -37.53 74.06 -4.72
CA ILE A 1104 -37.42 73.52 -3.35
C ILE A 1104 -38.32 74.34 -2.41
N HIS A 1105 -39.31 73.67 -1.83
CA HIS A 1105 -40.27 74.21 -0.87
C HIS A 1105 -40.08 73.67 0.55
N SER A 1106 -39.71 72.38 0.69
CA SER A 1106 -39.37 71.80 2.00
C SER A 1106 -38.26 70.76 1.90
N ILE A 1107 -37.60 70.50 3.03
CA ILE A 1107 -36.53 69.50 3.18
C ILE A 1107 -36.94 68.52 4.29
N GLU A 1108 -36.91 67.24 3.97
CA GLU A 1108 -37.18 66.14 4.89
C GLU A 1108 -36.06 65.10 4.85
N VAL A 1109 -36.05 64.21 5.82
CA VAL A 1109 -35.21 63.02 5.83
C VAL A 1109 -36.08 61.83 5.47
N LYS A 1110 -35.72 61.10 4.42
CA LYS A 1110 -36.34 59.84 4.01
C LYS A 1110 -35.52 58.67 4.53
N TYR A 1111 -36.18 57.59 4.90
CA TYR A 1111 -35.56 56.34 5.33
C TYR A 1111 -36.52 55.17 5.15
N LEU A 1112 -36.02 53.95 5.25
CA LEU A 1112 -36.82 52.74 5.37
C LEU A 1112 -36.87 52.32 6.84
N ASP A 1113 -38.06 52.04 7.37
CA ASP A 1113 -38.20 51.51 8.73
C ASP A 1113 -37.73 50.05 8.82
N LYS A 1114 -37.74 49.47 10.03
CA LYS A 1114 -37.36 48.06 10.25
C LYS A 1114 -38.19 47.03 9.47
N SER A 1115 -39.37 47.43 8.98
CA SER A 1115 -40.25 46.63 8.11
C SER A 1115 -40.08 46.97 6.63
N GLU A 1116 -39.01 47.69 6.30
CA GLU A 1116 -38.63 48.14 4.97
C GLU A 1116 -39.67 49.05 4.29
N LYS A 1117 -40.53 49.71 5.07
CA LYS A 1117 -41.49 50.68 4.53
C LYS A 1117 -40.86 52.06 4.51
N ALA A 1118 -41.01 52.76 3.38
CA ALA A 1118 -40.55 54.14 3.24
C ALA A 1118 -41.28 55.06 4.22
N LYS A 1119 -40.49 55.82 4.96
CA LYS A 1119 -40.91 56.84 5.92
C LYS A 1119 -40.20 58.15 5.62
N THR A 1120 -40.83 59.22 6.03
CA THR A 1120 -40.23 60.56 6.02
C THR A 1120 -40.36 61.18 7.40
N MET A 1121 -39.43 62.06 7.75
CA MET A 1121 -39.50 62.89 8.94
C MET A 1121 -38.97 64.29 8.64
N SER A 1122 -39.43 65.29 9.40
CA SER A 1122 -38.91 66.65 9.27
C SER A 1122 -37.42 66.70 9.63
N LEU A 1123 -36.69 67.62 8.99
CA LEU A 1123 -35.28 67.85 9.32
C LEU A 1123 -35.08 68.18 10.80
N SER A 1124 -35.99 68.95 11.40
CA SER A 1124 -35.94 69.31 12.81
C SER A 1124 -36.04 68.09 13.73
N ASN A 1125 -36.98 67.17 13.46
CA ASN A 1125 -37.11 65.93 14.23
C ASN A 1125 -35.86 65.06 14.12
N PHE A 1126 -35.29 64.94 12.92
CA PHE A 1126 -34.05 64.18 12.74
C PHE A 1126 -32.87 64.80 13.49
N LYS A 1127 -32.72 66.13 13.44
CA LYS A 1127 -31.66 66.84 14.18
C LYS A 1127 -31.75 66.62 15.69
N GLN A 1128 -32.96 66.54 16.23
CA GLN A 1128 -33.15 66.22 17.66
C GLN A 1128 -32.67 64.82 18.03
N MET A 1129 -32.54 63.88 17.07
CA MET A 1129 -32.03 62.53 17.32
C MET A 1129 -30.50 62.47 17.35
N LEU A 1130 -29.81 63.45 16.77
CA LEU A 1130 -28.34 63.51 16.75
C LEU A 1130 -27.77 63.66 18.17
N LYS A 1131 -26.57 63.09 18.38
CA LYS A 1131 -25.79 63.32 19.61
C LYS A 1131 -25.27 64.77 19.66
N ALA A 1132 -24.96 65.28 20.85
CA ALA A 1132 -24.51 66.67 21.02
C ALA A 1132 -23.12 66.94 20.41
N THR A 1133 -22.22 65.96 20.47
CA THR A 1133 -20.88 66.06 19.88
C THR A 1133 -20.91 65.80 18.37
N PRO A 1134 -20.02 66.41 17.57
CA PRO A 1134 -19.85 66.06 16.16
C PRO A 1134 -19.59 64.57 15.96
N TYR A 1135 -20.07 64.01 14.85
CA TYR A 1135 -19.77 62.65 14.41
C TYR A 1135 -18.38 62.58 13.79
N SER A 1136 -17.69 61.49 14.08
CA SER A 1136 -16.40 61.07 13.54
C SER A 1136 -16.55 59.69 12.90
N LEU A 1137 -15.59 59.28 12.07
CA LEU A 1137 -15.64 57.94 11.47
C LEU A 1137 -15.61 56.83 12.52
N SER A 1138 -14.95 57.04 13.66
CA SER A 1138 -14.96 56.10 14.79
C SER A 1138 -16.32 55.92 15.48
N ASP A 1139 -17.30 56.79 15.19
CA ASP A 1139 -18.67 56.62 15.68
C ASP A 1139 -19.49 55.64 14.83
N PHE A 1140 -18.97 55.19 13.68
CA PHE A 1140 -19.64 54.26 12.79
C PHE A 1140 -19.14 52.84 13.03
N THR A 1141 -20.07 51.89 12.98
CA THR A 1141 -19.73 50.47 12.90
C THR A 1141 -19.81 50.01 11.45
N GLU A 1142 -18.69 49.51 10.91
CA GLU A 1142 -18.66 48.97 9.55
C GLU A 1142 -19.24 47.55 9.54
N ILE A 1143 -20.18 47.30 8.62
CA ILE A 1143 -20.70 45.98 8.27
C ILE A 1143 -20.10 45.61 6.93
N ASN A 1144 -19.40 44.49 6.88
CA ASN A 1144 -18.67 44.04 5.69
C ASN A 1144 -18.73 42.50 5.58
N PRO A 1145 -18.16 41.87 4.54
CA PRO A 1145 -18.21 40.41 4.38
C PRO A 1145 -17.76 39.63 5.62
N THR A 1146 -16.76 40.14 6.36
CA THR A 1146 -16.23 39.47 7.55
C THR A 1146 -17.22 39.42 8.70
N THR A 1147 -18.16 40.38 8.78
CA THR A 1147 -19.29 40.35 9.72
C THR A 1147 -20.13 39.08 9.56
N PHE A 1148 -20.15 38.49 8.36
CA PHE A 1148 -20.90 37.29 8.03
C PHE A 1148 -20.00 36.06 7.86
N ASN A 1149 -18.76 36.09 8.37
CA ASN A 1149 -17.77 35.01 8.24
C ASN A 1149 -17.47 34.61 6.78
N THR A 1150 -17.40 35.60 5.88
CA THR A 1150 -16.96 35.42 4.50
C THR A 1150 -16.03 36.55 4.07
N THR A 1151 -15.47 36.43 2.88
CA THR A 1151 -14.69 37.46 2.21
C THR A 1151 -15.42 37.97 0.96
N LYS A 1152 -15.04 39.16 0.51
CA LYS A 1152 -15.50 39.71 -0.77
C LYS A 1152 -15.21 38.75 -1.92
N GLU A 1153 -14.03 38.13 -1.89
CA GLU A 1153 -13.56 37.18 -2.89
C GLU A 1153 -14.39 35.90 -2.88
N GLU A 1154 -14.69 35.34 -1.71
CA GLU A 1154 -15.56 34.16 -1.57
C GLU A 1154 -16.99 34.44 -2.05
N LEU A 1155 -17.55 35.59 -1.72
CA LEU A 1155 -18.87 36.04 -2.21
C LEU A 1155 -18.91 36.12 -3.75
N LEU A 1156 -17.94 36.82 -4.34
CA LEU A 1156 -17.82 36.95 -5.79
C LEU A 1156 -17.60 35.60 -6.46
N ASN A 1157 -16.84 34.72 -5.81
CA ASN A 1157 -16.56 33.38 -6.29
C ASN A 1157 -17.83 32.50 -6.29
N SER A 1158 -18.59 32.49 -5.19
CA SER A 1158 -19.87 31.78 -5.10
C SER A 1158 -20.86 32.25 -6.17
N LEU A 1159 -20.91 33.56 -6.43
CA LEU A 1159 -21.73 34.13 -7.51
C LEU A 1159 -21.29 33.63 -8.88
N TYR A 1160 -19.99 33.65 -9.17
CA TYR A 1160 -19.47 33.16 -10.44
C TYR A 1160 -19.77 31.67 -10.66
N ILE A 1161 -19.51 30.83 -9.64
CA ILE A 1161 -19.81 29.39 -9.71
C ILE A 1161 -21.29 29.20 -10.01
N ARG A 1162 -22.17 29.94 -9.32
CA ARG A 1162 -23.60 29.87 -9.56
C ARG A 1162 -23.98 30.20 -11.01
N ILE A 1163 -23.44 31.29 -11.56
CA ILE A 1163 -23.71 31.74 -12.94
C ILE A 1163 -23.34 30.69 -13.99
N ILE A 1164 -22.21 29.99 -13.80
CA ILE A 1164 -21.75 28.98 -14.78
C ILE A 1164 -22.44 27.62 -14.61
N THR A 1165 -22.91 27.30 -13.39
CA THR A 1165 -23.62 26.04 -13.13
C THR A 1165 -25.10 26.08 -13.50
N ASP A 1166 -25.72 27.26 -13.45
CA ASP A 1166 -27.14 27.43 -13.79
C ASP A 1166 -27.38 27.55 -15.27
#